data_AF-A0A817HZ35-F1
#
_entry.id   AF-A0A817HZ35-F1
#
_cell.length_a   1.000
_cell.length_b   1.000
_cell.length_c   1.000
_cell.angle_alpha   90.00
_cell.angle_beta   90.00
_cell.angle_gamma   90.00
#
_symmetry.space_group_name_H-M   'P 1'
#
loop_
_entity.id
_entity.type
_entity.pdbx_description
1 polymer ?
#
loop_
_entity_poly.entity_id
_entity_poly.type
_entity_poly.pdbx_seq_one_letter_code
_entity_poly.pdbx_strand_id
1 'polypeptide(L)'
;MVSKQEIIKIDGILTHIYQLGDPLLSSKSIVIIPGNPGLGGFYIPFGHELYNLFNENISILIISQAGHSPPLKYCFTLNEQIEHKIKTIEKLLPINNNHRLILIGHSIGAFMVLNMLDKFENRLERAFFLFPTIERMKESDAGKRFVRFYPILIYILPFICFIINLLFPFNWLKRKLISYYFSNSPLDDRSILIDTVLYDLLNPLTIKNLLQMANEEMSLVKQRNDQIIKRFINKITFYYGTNDHWVPNHIAKQMKQIYPKGDIIQYESNNRHYTISSQNSSSSKQDNTSLNNPNDKNSTSLSASKIKWFEAVRTVKQLNQLLNKHARVPTERREIKSADYMNLHFMVKKFYDTSVKIIPEAKNIVPEYPKWFEPFVMQWLNENDDMSMEYLHNALEKDRQTGFQQTSEHCLFSSSVVDVFTQLNQCHGIIKSLDLHDPIVIASYMQRFSITISKVLLAYANAIRRTFEHVGGEDHVCSILMNNIQQLRLNLEQLYEIMGGAQLDDETKFRLTELQKQLSDVLDELSAMFVKSIEPTIRQSIEEVYKQLQQIKGNQIGLGNNSGQQKGAEAMIVTKSLLDYLDQRLTFFAEQCEKTVLKRLLKELWKAVISDLEKVIVLPPFADSKNLLTIPAAKIEDAYRLLSGELGRDNDRSLTQKQCQILDRGLEDLKEFFHASGQGLKKNYLEKTLELQSLKYALSLYTQTTDSLIKTFVKTEKEQDRPAFEESFGEVSIQVDLFTHPGTGEHKVTVKVVAANGLKWRTTGMFRPYVELAICGPHLHDKKRKHSTKTKSNTWIPKYNETFHFLLGNEEEPDCYELNIAVKDYSFMREDRIIGLNVIKLTQVCEQGSWSSWIPLGSRINFDDTGLTILRILSHRTNDELAKEFVALKSARRHKEDV
;
A
#
# COMPACT_ATOMS: atom_id res chain seq x y z
N MET A 1 -14.02 32.27 25.84
CA MET A 1 -14.42 33.66 26.09
C MET A 1 -15.62 33.61 27.01
N VAL A 2 -15.50 34.08 28.25
CA VAL A 2 -16.63 34.02 29.20
C VAL A 2 -17.29 35.39 29.20
N SER A 3 -18.46 35.50 28.56
CA SER A 3 -19.36 36.61 28.84
C SER A 3 -19.75 36.52 30.32
N LYS A 4 -19.52 37.60 31.06
CA LYS A 4 -19.89 37.62 32.48
C LYS A 4 -21.35 38.02 32.55
N GLN A 5 -22.23 37.03 32.74
CA GLN A 5 -23.62 37.28 33.10
C GLN A 5 -23.65 37.69 34.58
N GLU A 6 -24.13 38.91 34.85
CA GLU A 6 -24.26 39.42 36.20
C GLU A 6 -25.67 39.94 36.47
N ILE A 7 -26.18 39.63 37.66
CA ILE A 7 -27.39 40.27 38.19
C ILE A 7 -26.93 41.36 39.14
N ILE A 8 -27.01 42.62 38.70
CA ILE A 8 -26.58 43.77 39.50
C ILE A 8 -27.79 44.48 40.07
N LYS A 9 -27.66 44.92 41.33
CA LYS A 9 -28.63 45.80 41.99
C LYS A 9 -28.29 47.26 41.71
N ILE A 10 -29.20 47.95 41.02
CA ILE A 10 -29.08 49.37 40.63
C ILE A 10 -30.29 50.07 41.23
N ASP A 11 -30.08 50.97 42.19
CA ASP A 11 -31.13 51.66 42.95
C ASP A 11 -32.25 50.75 43.49
N GLY A 12 -31.88 49.59 44.03
CA GLY A 12 -32.87 48.64 44.56
C GLY A 12 -33.39 47.62 43.54
N ILE A 13 -33.18 47.86 42.24
CA ILE A 13 -33.72 47.07 41.13
C ILE A 13 -32.67 46.05 40.66
N LEU A 14 -33.05 44.78 40.60
CA LEU A 14 -32.20 43.71 40.07
C LEU A 14 -32.26 43.70 38.55
N THR A 15 -31.09 43.81 37.91
CA THR A 15 -30.97 43.94 36.45
C THR A 15 -29.97 42.93 35.93
N HIS A 16 -30.40 42.16 34.92
CA HIS A 16 -29.51 41.24 34.20
C HIS A 16 -28.71 42.02 33.17
N ILE A 17 -27.40 42.01 33.35
CA ILE A 17 -26.45 42.58 32.39
C ILE A 17 -25.52 41.50 31.85
N TYR A 18 -25.02 41.73 30.65
CA TYR A 18 -24.00 40.89 30.04
C TYR A 18 -22.85 41.77 29.60
N GLN A 19 -21.66 41.46 30.10
CA GLN A 19 -20.46 42.24 29.86
C GLN A 19 -19.40 41.41 29.14
N LEU A 20 -18.82 42.00 28.10
CA LEU A 20 -17.69 41.48 27.33
C LEU A 20 -16.53 42.46 27.46
N GLY A 21 -15.36 41.99 27.90
CA GLY A 21 -14.20 42.84 28.18
C GLY A 21 -14.34 43.69 29.46
N ASP A 22 -13.24 44.30 29.86
CA ASP A 22 -13.20 45.17 31.04
C ASP A 22 -13.31 46.66 30.61
N PRO A 23 -14.38 47.37 31.01
CA PRO A 23 -14.57 48.79 30.69
C PRO A 23 -13.51 49.69 31.33
N LEU A 24 -12.75 49.22 32.32
CA LEU A 24 -11.61 49.96 32.88
C LEU A 24 -10.37 49.89 32.01
N LEU A 25 -10.24 48.85 31.17
CA LEU A 25 -9.09 48.62 30.30
C LEU A 25 -9.29 49.15 28.88
N SER A 26 -10.54 49.38 28.47
CA SER A 26 -10.87 49.91 27.15
C SER A 26 -11.17 51.40 27.18
N SER A 27 -10.65 52.17 26.22
CA SER A 27 -10.96 53.61 26.08
C SER A 27 -12.35 53.90 25.48
N LYS A 28 -13.08 52.85 25.08
CA LYS A 28 -14.40 52.92 24.46
C LYS A 28 -15.32 51.82 25.01
N SER A 29 -16.63 52.07 25.01
CA SER A 29 -17.64 51.04 25.26
C SER A 29 -18.80 51.10 24.28
N ILE A 30 -19.31 49.93 23.91
CA ILE A 30 -20.58 49.78 23.20
C ILE A 30 -21.65 49.36 24.21
N VAL A 31 -22.76 50.11 24.26
CA VAL A 31 -23.93 49.75 25.08
C VAL A 31 -25.08 49.35 24.18
N ILE A 32 -25.62 48.15 24.40
CA ILE A 32 -26.73 47.58 23.63
C ILE A 32 -27.99 47.57 24.48
N ILE A 33 -29.02 48.27 24.02
CA ILE A 33 -30.34 48.33 24.63
C ILE A 33 -31.32 47.49 23.79
N PRO A 34 -31.83 46.37 24.34
CA PRO A 34 -32.67 45.43 23.62
C PRO A 34 -34.10 45.96 23.45
N GLY A 35 -34.73 45.55 22.34
CA GLY A 35 -36.18 45.65 22.16
C GLY A 35 -36.92 44.46 22.79
N ASN A 36 -38.26 44.46 22.72
CA ASN A 36 -39.10 43.38 23.25
C ASN A 36 -38.68 42.01 22.70
N PRO A 37 -38.51 40.97 23.54
CA PRO A 37 -38.93 40.77 24.93
C PRO A 37 -38.04 41.43 25.98
N GLY A 38 -37.07 42.26 25.62
CA GLY A 38 -36.22 42.99 26.56
C GLY A 38 -35.15 42.13 27.24
N LEU A 39 -34.99 40.88 26.83
CA LEU A 39 -34.03 39.94 27.39
C LEU A 39 -32.65 40.11 26.73
N GLY A 40 -31.64 40.51 27.50
CA GLY A 40 -30.29 40.76 26.97
C GLY A 40 -29.59 39.53 26.42
N GLY A 41 -29.97 38.32 26.89
CA GLY A 41 -29.36 37.08 26.44
C GLY A 41 -29.50 36.81 24.93
N PHE A 42 -30.58 37.31 24.30
CA PHE A 42 -30.75 37.24 22.84
C PHE A 42 -29.76 38.09 22.04
N TYR A 43 -29.11 39.06 22.69
CA TYR A 43 -28.19 40.00 22.05
C TYR A 43 -26.73 39.62 22.31
N ILE A 44 -26.44 38.58 23.10
CA ILE A 44 -25.06 38.13 23.34
C ILE A 44 -24.38 37.67 22.05
N PRO A 45 -25.01 36.88 21.15
CA PRO A 45 -24.36 36.52 19.89
C PRO A 45 -23.94 37.75 19.08
N PHE A 46 -24.82 38.76 19.03
CA PHE A 46 -24.52 40.03 18.39
C PHE A 46 -23.41 40.81 19.10
N GLY A 47 -23.40 40.79 20.44
CA GLY A 47 -22.33 41.34 21.27
C GLY A 47 -20.99 40.66 21.02
N HIS A 48 -20.92 39.33 20.98
CA HIS A 48 -19.70 38.58 20.67
C HIS A 48 -19.18 38.89 19.27
N GLU A 49 -20.07 38.97 18.27
CA GLU A 49 -19.67 39.37 16.91
C GLU A 49 -19.04 40.77 16.92
N LEU A 50 -19.64 41.74 17.60
CA LEU A 50 -19.07 43.07 17.74
C LEU A 50 -17.74 43.05 18.50
N TYR A 51 -17.65 42.35 19.62
CA TYR A 51 -16.43 42.27 20.45
C TYR A 51 -15.24 41.71 19.64
N ASN A 52 -15.52 40.66 18.86
CA ASN A 52 -14.54 40.04 17.96
C ASN A 52 -14.17 40.96 16.79
N LEU A 53 -15.11 41.70 16.20
CA LEU A 53 -14.83 42.66 15.13
C LEU A 53 -13.90 43.79 15.57
N PHE A 54 -13.93 44.16 16.86
CA PHE A 54 -13.03 45.14 17.45
C PHE A 54 -11.74 44.52 18.04
N ASN A 55 -11.43 43.26 17.71
CA ASN A 55 -10.28 42.51 18.22
C ASN A 55 -10.17 42.57 19.76
N GLU A 56 -11.30 42.49 20.47
CA GLU A 56 -11.35 42.47 21.94
C GLU A 56 -10.85 43.76 22.64
N ASN A 57 -10.65 44.85 21.89
CA ASN A 57 -10.12 46.12 22.41
C ASN A 57 -11.21 47.07 22.94
N ILE A 58 -12.47 46.65 22.94
CA ILE A 58 -13.62 47.46 23.37
C ILE A 58 -14.46 46.68 24.37
N SER A 59 -14.98 47.32 25.42
CA SER A 59 -15.95 46.67 26.29
C SER A 59 -17.35 46.75 25.69
N ILE A 60 -18.13 45.68 25.78
CA ILE A 60 -19.54 45.66 25.36
C ILE A 60 -20.43 45.38 26.57
N LEU A 61 -21.46 46.21 26.74
CA LEU A 61 -22.44 46.12 27.82
C LEU A 61 -23.84 45.95 27.23
N ILE A 62 -24.48 44.82 27.50
CA ILE A 62 -25.87 44.56 27.11
C ILE A 62 -26.74 44.68 28.35
N ILE A 63 -27.75 45.55 28.31
CA ILE A 63 -28.58 45.86 29.48
C ILE A 63 -30.02 45.36 29.25
N SER A 64 -30.41 44.24 29.89
CA SER A 64 -31.78 43.73 29.82
C SER A 64 -32.78 44.73 30.41
N GLN A 65 -34.02 44.72 29.95
CA GLN A 65 -35.10 45.54 30.50
C GLN A 65 -35.42 45.13 31.95
N ALA A 66 -35.63 46.12 32.82
CA ALA A 66 -35.93 45.86 34.23
C ALA A 66 -37.28 45.17 34.36
N GLY A 67 -37.39 44.15 35.23
CA GLY A 67 -38.63 43.40 35.40
C GLY A 67 -38.98 42.44 34.27
N HIS A 68 -38.04 42.14 33.37
CA HIS A 68 -38.22 41.13 32.30
C HIS A 68 -37.45 39.82 32.57
N SER A 69 -36.55 39.79 33.56
CA SER A 69 -35.89 38.55 34.01
C SER A 69 -36.08 38.38 35.53
N PRO A 70 -36.23 37.15 36.06
CA PRO A 70 -36.37 36.91 37.49
C PRO A 70 -35.20 37.42 38.34
N PRO A 71 -35.46 37.80 39.62
CA PRO A 71 -36.75 37.78 40.33
C PRO A 71 -37.65 38.99 40.00
N LEU A 72 -38.93 38.72 39.75
CA LEU A 72 -39.92 39.69 39.27
C LEU A 72 -40.80 40.21 40.41
N LYS A 73 -40.78 41.53 40.65
CA LYS A 73 -41.63 42.18 41.67
C LYS A 73 -42.48 43.33 41.14
N TYR A 74 -42.08 43.97 40.04
CA TYR A 74 -42.68 45.22 39.57
C TYR A 74 -42.67 45.26 38.03
N CYS A 75 -43.71 45.85 37.44
CA CYS A 75 -43.78 46.15 36.01
C CYS A 75 -43.36 47.61 35.84
N PHE A 76 -42.27 47.83 35.09
CA PHE A 76 -41.70 49.16 34.89
C PHE A 76 -42.30 49.82 33.64
N THR A 77 -42.60 51.11 33.77
CA THR A 77 -43.04 51.95 32.65
C THR A 77 -41.89 52.26 31.68
N LEU A 78 -42.22 52.73 30.48
CA LEU A 78 -41.21 53.05 29.47
C LEU A 78 -40.25 54.17 29.93
N ASN A 79 -40.75 55.16 30.69
CA ASN A 79 -39.92 56.23 31.26
C ASN A 79 -39.02 55.72 32.38
N GLU A 80 -39.54 54.85 33.26
CA GLU A 80 -38.73 54.22 34.31
C GLU A 80 -37.62 53.35 33.71
N GLN A 81 -37.86 52.67 32.58
CA GLN A 81 -36.81 51.95 31.86
C GLN A 81 -35.70 52.88 31.38
N ILE A 82 -36.03 54.05 30.81
CA ILE A 82 -35.05 55.03 30.32
C ILE A 82 -34.16 55.53 31.47
N GLU A 83 -34.79 56.01 32.55
CA GLU A 83 -34.07 56.49 33.75
C GLU A 83 -33.18 55.39 34.34
N HIS A 84 -33.68 54.16 34.37
CA HIS A 84 -32.92 53.01 34.84
C HIS A 84 -31.72 52.68 33.94
N LYS A 85 -31.83 52.79 32.61
CA LYS A 85 -30.68 52.61 31.69
C LYS A 85 -29.63 53.69 31.88
N ILE A 86 -30.04 54.95 32.06
CA ILE A 86 -29.11 56.07 32.31
C ILE A 86 -28.28 55.77 33.56
N LYS A 87 -28.94 55.49 34.68
CA LYS A 87 -28.28 55.15 35.96
C LYS A 87 -27.39 53.92 35.85
N THR A 88 -27.79 52.92 35.07
CA THR A 88 -26.99 51.71 34.84
C THR A 88 -25.68 52.04 34.13
N ILE A 89 -25.74 52.84 33.07
CA ILE A 89 -24.57 53.26 32.30
C ILE A 89 -23.63 54.09 33.18
N GLU A 90 -24.17 55.04 33.95
CA GLU A 90 -23.38 55.90 34.85
C GLU A 90 -22.69 55.11 35.97
N LYS A 91 -23.33 54.04 36.46
CA LYS A 91 -22.78 53.20 37.53
C LYS A 91 -21.69 52.23 37.04
N LEU A 92 -21.84 51.69 35.83
CA LEU A 92 -21.00 50.59 35.34
C LEU A 92 -19.85 51.03 34.44
N LEU A 93 -19.96 52.18 33.78
CA LEU A 93 -18.92 52.68 32.88
C LEU A 93 -18.18 53.87 33.51
N PRO A 94 -16.86 54.01 33.27
CA PRO A 94 -16.08 55.12 33.82
C PRO A 94 -16.72 56.47 33.46
N ILE A 95 -16.81 57.42 34.40
CA ILE A 95 -17.48 58.72 34.17
C ILE A 95 -16.58 59.71 33.38
N ASN A 96 -15.29 59.39 33.21
CA ASN A 96 -14.29 60.27 32.58
C ASN A 96 -14.62 60.62 31.12
N ASN A 97 -14.43 61.90 30.74
CA ASN A 97 -14.62 62.43 29.39
C ASN A 97 -13.73 61.78 28.31
N ASN A 98 -12.62 61.14 28.70
CA ASN A 98 -11.75 60.41 27.78
C ASN A 98 -12.36 59.08 27.29
N HIS A 99 -13.38 58.57 27.97
CA HIS A 99 -14.00 57.29 27.64
C HIS A 99 -15.20 57.48 26.72
N ARG A 100 -15.11 57.00 25.47
CA ARG A 100 -16.14 57.23 24.43
C ARG A 100 -17.22 56.17 24.43
N LEU A 101 -18.46 56.58 24.19
CA LEU A 101 -19.65 55.74 24.22
C LEU A 101 -20.26 55.57 22.83
N ILE A 102 -20.54 54.33 22.47
CA ILE A 102 -21.35 53.96 21.32
C ILE A 102 -22.65 53.33 21.84
N LEU A 103 -23.80 53.87 21.43
CA LEU A 103 -25.10 53.37 21.85
C LEU A 103 -25.77 52.60 20.72
N ILE A 104 -26.34 51.44 21.01
CA ILE A 104 -27.11 50.65 20.04
C ILE A 104 -28.48 50.38 20.63
N GLY A 105 -29.53 50.80 19.93
CA GLY A 105 -30.91 50.53 20.32
C GLY A 105 -31.62 49.71 19.25
N HIS A 106 -32.25 48.60 19.64
CA HIS A 106 -33.06 47.78 18.74
C HIS A 106 -34.55 47.92 19.02
N SER A 107 -35.38 48.14 17.99
CA SER A 107 -36.85 48.26 18.12
C SER A 107 -37.22 49.32 19.18
N ILE A 108 -37.94 48.97 20.24
CA ILE A 108 -38.25 49.93 21.33
C ILE A 108 -37.00 50.41 22.08
N GLY A 109 -35.93 49.61 22.12
CA GLY A 109 -34.64 50.03 22.65
C GLY A 109 -34.06 51.23 21.89
N ALA A 110 -34.39 51.40 20.61
CA ALA A 110 -34.04 52.58 19.83
C ALA A 110 -34.79 53.84 20.33
N PHE A 111 -36.05 53.73 20.75
CA PHE A 111 -36.77 54.82 21.40
C PHE A 111 -36.15 55.20 22.75
N MET A 112 -35.74 54.21 23.55
CA MET A 112 -35.06 54.45 24.82
C MET A 112 -33.71 55.16 24.61
N VAL A 113 -32.90 54.67 23.66
CA VAL A 113 -31.61 55.29 23.30
C VAL A 113 -31.80 56.72 22.82
N LEU A 114 -32.81 56.98 21.98
CA LEU A 114 -33.08 58.32 21.45
C LEU A 114 -33.37 59.32 22.57
N ASN A 115 -34.17 58.93 23.56
CA ASN A 115 -34.57 59.80 24.66
C ASN A 115 -33.53 59.92 25.79
N MET A 116 -32.42 59.18 25.73
CA MET A 116 -31.30 59.33 26.66
C MET A 116 -30.05 59.99 26.05
N LEU A 117 -30.05 60.33 24.75
CA LEU A 117 -28.86 60.88 24.07
C LEU A 117 -28.33 62.16 24.72
N ASP A 118 -29.21 63.08 25.12
CA ASP A 118 -28.83 64.36 25.74
C ASP A 118 -28.00 64.17 27.03
N LYS A 119 -28.23 63.08 27.78
CA LYS A 119 -27.48 62.79 29.01
C LYS A 119 -26.03 62.40 28.75
N PHE A 120 -25.71 61.91 27.55
CA PHE A 120 -24.38 61.39 27.21
C PHE A 120 -23.67 62.20 26.12
N GLU A 121 -24.15 63.41 25.78
CA GLU A 121 -23.68 64.24 24.66
C GLU A 121 -22.15 64.38 24.59
N ASN A 122 -21.52 64.64 25.75
CA ASN A 122 -20.08 64.91 25.87
C ASN A 122 -19.21 63.68 25.56
N ARG A 123 -19.76 62.47 25.68
CA ARG A 123 -19.03 61.21 25.53
C ARG A 123 -19.54 60.35 24.37
N LEU A 124 -20.67 60.73 23.77
CA LEU A 124 -21.28 60.04 22.65
C LEU A 124 -20.41 60.17 21.39
N GLU A 125 -19.88 59.05 20.94
CA GLU A 125 -19.17 58.91 19.66
C GLU A 125 -20.14 58.65 18.52
N ARG A 126 -21.05 57.68 18.68
CA ARG A 126 -22.08 57.34 17.69
C ARG A 126 -23.26 56.60 18.33
N ALA A 127 -24.46 56.75 17.78
CA ALA A 127 -25.62 55.93 18.13
C ALA A 127 -26.21 55.23 16.90
N PHE A 128 -26.50 53.93 17.03
CA PHE A 128 -27.07 53.10 15.97
C PHE A 128 -28.48 52.65 16.36
N PHE A 129 -29.42 52.89 15.47
CA PHE A 129 -30.85 52.60 15.67
C PHE A 129 -31.27 51.49 14.72
N LEU A 130 -31.40 50.28 15.25
CA LEU A 130 -31.72 49.06 14.50
C LEU A 130 -33.24 48.84 14.49
N PHE A 131 -33.86 48.83 13.31
CA PHE A 131 -35.31 48.65 13.12
C PHE A 131 -36.15 49.53 14.07
N PRO A 132 -35.95 50.86 14.03
CA PRO A 132 -36.34 51.76 15.12
C PRO A 132 -37.86 51.98 15.19
N THR A 133 -38.49 51.54 16.28
CA THR A 133 -39.88 51.86 16.60
C THR A 133 -39.94 53.16 17.41
N ILE A 134 -39.65 54.30 16.77
CA ILE A 134 -39.56 55.62 17.43
C ILE A 134 -40.79 56.52 17.22
N GLU A 135 -41.68 56.14 16.31
CA GLU A 135 -42.95 56.85 16.04
C GLU A 135 -44.00 55.88 15.49
N ARG A 136 -45.28 56.25 15.64
CA ARG A 136 -46.45 55.60 15.04
C ARG A 136 -46.48 54.07 15.12
N MET A 137 -45.95 53.50 16.20
CA MET A 137 -45.81 52.04 16.35
C MET A 137 -47.18 51.32 16.28
N LYS A 138 -48.23 51.94 16.85
CA LYS A 138 -49.61 51.44 16.83
C LYS A 138 -50.22 51.37 15.43
N GLU A 139 -49.77 52.19 14.49
CA GLU A 139 -50.32 52.25 13.12
C GLU A 139 -49.73 51.18 12.19
N SER A 140 -48.64 50.53 12.61
CA SER A 140 -48.02 49.43 11.90
C SER A 140 -48.94 48.20 11.81
N ASP A 141 -48.66 47.31 10.85
CA ASP A 141 -49.45 46.09 10.65
C ASP A 141 -49.37 45.15 11.85
N ALA A 142 -48.22 45.08 12.53
CA ALA A 142 -48.04 44.33 13.75
C ALA A 142 -48.70 45.04 14.95
N GLY A 143 -48.57 46.36 15.07
CA GLY A 143 -49.20 47.16 16.14
C GLY A 143 -50.72 47.05 16.13
N LYS A 144 -51.36 47.15 14.94
CA LYS A 144 -52.80 46.96 14.77
C LYS A 144 -53.27 45.57 15.21
N ARG A 145 -52.51 44.52 14.85
CA ARG A 145 -52.79 43.13 15.25
C ARG A 145 -52.61 42.95 16.76
N PHE A 146 -51.53 43.48 17.32
CA PHE A 146 -51.25 43.40 18.75
C PHE A 146 -52.37 44.03 19.57
N VAL A 147 -52.77 45.28 19.27
CA VAL A 147 -53.84 45.97 20.00
C VAL A 147 -55.17 45.22 19.90
N ARG A 148 -55.48 44.63 18.74
CA ARG A 148 -56.70 43.83 18.54
C ARG A 148 -56.75 42.60 19.44
N PHE A 149 -55.61 41.91 19.61
CA PHE A 149 -55.55 40.65 20.35
C PHE A 149 -55.05 40.81 21.80
N TYR A 150 -54.52 41.96 22.19
CA TYR A 150 -53.96 42.22 23.53
C TYR A 150 -54.89 41.80 24.68
N PRO A 151 -56.20 42.13 24.68
CA PRO A 151 -57.11 41.73 25.77
C PRO A 151 -57.18 40.22 25.99
N ILE A 152 -56.86 39.43 24.97
CA ILE A 152 -56.82 37.97 25.00
C ILE A 152 -55.39 37.51 25.37
N LEU A 153 -54.37 38.05 24.70
CA LEU A 153 -52.97 37.63 24.85
C LEU A 153 -52.44 37.81 26.28
N ILE A 154 -52.88 38.87 26.98
CA ILE A 154 -52.44 39.18 28.35
C ILE A 154 -52.82 38.08 29.36
N TYR A 155 -53.85 37.30 29.07
CA TYR A 155 -54.26 36.16 29.90
C TYR A 155 -53.78 34.82 29.31
N ILE A 156 -53.91 34.63 28.00
CA ILE A 156 -53.60 33.35 27.36
C ILE A 156 -52.11 33.03 27.38
N LEU A 157 -51.22 33.98 27.04
CA LEU A 157 -49.79 33.68 26.92
C LEU A 157 -49.13 33.34 28.28
N PRO A 158 -49.39 34.08 29.38
CA PRO A 158 -48.94 33.65 30.70
C PRO A 158 -49.52 32.31 31.13
N PHE A 159 -50.80 32.04 30.82
CA PHE A 159 -51.44 30.76 31.11
C PHE A 159 -50.79 29.60 30.34
N ILE A 160 -50.45 29.79 29.06
CA ILE A 160 -49.72 28.80 28.27
C ILE A 160 -48.35 28.52 28.92
N CYS A 161 -47.61 29.56 29.33
CA CYS A 161 -46.33 29.37 30.00
C CYS A 161 -46.49 28.62 31.34
N PHE A 162 -47.57 28.89 32.07
CA PHE A 162 -47.92 28.15 33.29
C PHE A 162 -48.19 26.67 32.99
N ILE A 163 -48.99 26.37 31.97
CA ILE A 163 -49.28 25.00 31.53
C ILE A 163 -48.02 24.28 31.03
N ILE A 164 -47.15 24.93 30.26
CA ILE A 164 -45.87 24.36 29.82
C ILE A 164 -44.99 24.01 31.03
N ASN A 165 -44.96 24.87 32.04
CA ASN A 165 -44.20 24.61 33.26
C ASN A 165 -44.82 23.49 34.11
N LEU A 166 -46.14 23.32 34.07
CA LEU A 166 -46.86 22.25 34.75
C LEU A 166 -46.72 20.89 34.06
N LEU A 167 -46.91 20.82 32.73
CA LEU A 167 -46.88 19.59 31.94
C LEU A 167 -45.46 19.05 31.73
N PHE A 168 -44.46 19.93 31.69
CA PHE A 168 -43.06 19.55 31.55
C PHE A 168 -42.28 20.00 32.79
N PRO A 169 -42.41 19.32 33.95
CA PRO A 169 -41.70 19.75 35.17
C PRO A 169 -40.18 19.58 35.04
N PHE A 170 -39.73 18.68 34.17
CA PHE A 170 -38.31 18.39 34.00
C PHE A 170 -37.62 19.36 33.02
N ASN A 171 -36.79 20.25 33.57
CA ASN A 171 -36.06 21.24 32.78
C ASN A 171 -35.12 20.63 31.72
N TRP A 172 -34.64 19.39 31.89
CA TRP A 172 -33.79 18.73 30.90
C TRP A 172 -34.52 18.48 29.57
N LEU A 173 -35.83 18.20 29.60
CA LEU A 173 -36.61 17.92 28.40
C LEU A 173 -36.92 19.21 27.64
N LYS A 174 -37.32 20.27 28.35
CA LYS A 174 -37.45 21.62 27.78
C LYS A 174 -36.13 22.09 27.19
N ARG A 175 -35.03 21.90 27.91
CA ARG A 175 -33.68 22.27 27.47
C ARG A 175 -33.31 21.56 26.17
N LYS A 176 -33.66 20.28 25.99
CA LYS A 176 -33.45 19.56 24.72
C LYS A 176 -34.27 20.14 23.58
N LEU A 177 -35.57 20.42 23.79
CA LEU A 177 -36.43 20.99 22.76
C LEU A 177 -35.98 22.41 22.35
N ILE A 178 -35.63 23.24 23.32
CA ILE A 178 -35.09 24.58 23.09
C ILE A 178 -33.71 24.50 22.42
N SER A 179 -32.87 23.55 22.83
CA SER A 179 -31.57 23.31 22.19
C SER A 179 -31.69 22.87 20.74
N TYR A 180 -32.75 22.15 20.38
CA TYR A 180 -33.04 21.81 18.99
C TYR A 180 -33.40 23.06 18.18
N TYR A 181 -34.21 23.96 18.75
CA TYR A 181 -34.55 25.22 18.11
C TYR A 181 -33.32 26.12 17.85
N PHE A 182 -32.39 26.19 18.80
CA PHE A 182 -31.12 26.93 18.68
C PHE A 182 -29.95 26.08 18.16
N SER A 183 -30.22 24.96 17.50
CA SER A 183 -29.19 24.06 16.96
C SER A 183 -28.29 24.72 15.91
N ASN A 184 -28.79 25.75 15.22
CA ASN A 184 -28.07 26.55 14.24
C ASN A 184 -27.31 27.75 14.84
N SER A 185 -27.47 28.03 16.15
CA SER A 185 -26.78 29.15 16.81
C SER A 185 -25.36 28.75 17.25
N PRO A 186 -24.39 29.69 17.29
CA PRO A 186 -23.02 29.44 17.71
C PRO A 186 -22.95 28.68 19.04
N LEU A 187 -22.08 27.67 19.13
CA LEU A 187 -22.01 26.77 20.30
C LEU A 187 -21.70 27.52 21.60
N ASP A 188 -20.86 28.56 21.52
CA ASP A 188 -20.44 29.36 22.67
C ASP A 188 -21.60 30.18 23.27
N ASP A 189 -22.60 30.53 22.45
CA ASP A 189 -23.77 31.32 22.86
C ASP A 189 -25.05 30.50 23.06
N ARG A 190 -25.04 29.25 22.59
CA ARG A 190 -26.21 28.38 22.58
C ARG A 190 -26.72 28.12 23.98
N SER A 191 -25.83 27.91 24.94
CA SER A 191 -26.22 27.72 26.35
C SER A 191 -27.00 28.92 26.87
N ILE A 192 -26.52 30.14 26.60
CA ILE A 192 -27.13 31.37 27.13
C ILE A 192 -28.46 31.67 26.44
N LEU A 193 -28.57 31.44 25.13
CA LEU A 193 -29.85 31.55 24.40
C LEU A 193 -30.89 30.56 24.94
N ILE A 194 -30.47 29.32 25.21
CA ILE A 194 -31.34 28.30 25.81
C ILE A 194 -31.76 28.72 27.22
N ASP A 195 -30.84 29.21 28.03
CA ASP A 195 -31.11 29.64 29.41
C ASP A 195 -32.05 30.85 29.45
N THR A 196 -31.87 31.79 28.52
CA THR A 196 -32.75 32.95 28.36
C THR A 196 -34.19 32.51 28.06
N VAL A 197 -34.40 31.52 27.19
CA VAL A 197 -35.74 31.00 26.93
C VAL A 197 -36.27 30.20 28.11
N LEU A 198 -35.45 29.32 28.66
CA LEU A 198 -35.85 28.35 29.68
C LEU A 198 -36.20 29.00 31.01
N TYR A 199 -35.42 29.98 31.46
CA TYR A 199 -35.54 30.58 32.79
C TYR A 199 -36.20 31.96 32.78
N ASP A 200 -36.05 32.75 31.72
CA ASP A 200 -36.64 34.08 31.65
C ASP A 200 -37.95 34.09 30.84
N LEU A 201 -37.93 33.63 29.58
CA LEU A 201 -39.09 33.77 28.67
C LEU A 201 -40.24 32.83 29.03
N LEU A 202 -39.97 31.59 29.46
CA LEU A 202 -41.00 30.64 29.90
C LEU A 202 -41.60 30.98 31.28
N ASN A 203 -41.17 32.07 31.92
CA ASN A 203 -41.78 32.53 33.17
C ASN A 203 -43.11 33.28 32.89
N PRO A 204 -44.24 32.86 33.47
CA PRO A 204 -45.54 33.50 33.24
C PRO A 204 -45.56 35.00 33.60
N LEU A 205 -44.85 35.40 34.65
CA LEU A 205 -44.79 36.79 35.10
C LEU A 205 -43.92 37.65 34.16
N THR A 206 -42.85 37.08 33.58
CA THR A 206 -42.04 37.78 32.55
C THR A 206 -42.91 38.15 31.35
N ILE A 207 -43.66 37.17 30.83
CA ILE A 207 -44.55 37.39 29.68
C ILE A 207 -45.63 38.42 29.99
N LYS A 208 -46.18 38.40 31.20
CA LYS A 208 -47.16 39.40 31.64
C LYS A 208 -46.56 40.81 31.65
N ASN A 209 -45.39 41.00 32.27
CA ASN A 209 -44.71 42.30 32.33
C ASN A 209 -44.35 42.82 30.92
N LEU A 210 -43.82 41.93 30.07
CA LEU A 210 -43.52 42.23 28.66
C LEU A 210 -44.76 42.74 27.92
N LEU A 211 -45.90 42.02 28.01
CA LEU A 211 -47.12 42.40 27.33
C LEU A 211 -47.71 43.71 27.86
N GLN A 212 -47.61 43.96 29.17
CA GLN A 212 -48.03 45.22 29.79
C GLN A 212 -47.22 46.39 29.27
N MET A 213 -45.88 46.27 29.25
CA MET A 213 -45.00 47.31 28.72
C MET A 213 -45.22 47.51 27.22
N ALA A 214 -45.33 46.43 26.43
CA ALA A 214 -45.62 46.51 25.00
C ALA A 214 -46.97 47.23 24.69
N ASN A 215 -47.98 47.10 25.55
CA ASN A 215 -49.23 47.85 25.41
C ASN A 215 -49.08 49.34 25.77
N GLU A 216 -48.25 49.67 26.75
CA GLU A 216 -47.90 51.04 27.08
C GLU A 216 -47.15 51.72 25.92
N GLU A 217 -46.19 51.01 25.30
CA GLU A 217 -45.45 51.47 24.12
C GLU A 217 -46.39 51.91 22.99
N MET A 218 -47.45 51.14 22.71
CA MET A 218 -48.46 51.48 21.69
C MET A 218 -49.18 52.80 21.97
N SER A 219 -49.21 53.23 23.24
CA SER A 219 -49.89 54.46 23.66
C SER A 219 -48.94 55.67 23.71
N LEU A 220 -47.66 55.43 24.00
CA LEU A 220 -46.64 56.47 24.18
C LEU A 220 -45.83 56.77 22.90
N VAL A 221 -45.52 55.77 22.08
CA VAL A 221 -44.67 55.92 20.88
C VAL A 221 -45.49 56.42 19.69
N LYS A 222 -45.93 57.69 19.77
CA LYS A 222 -46.74 58.35 18.75
C LYS A 222 -45.89 59.19 17.79
N GLN A 223 -45.03 60.05 18.33
CA GLN A 223 -44.21 60.99 17.57
C GLN A 223 -42.73 60.82 17.95
N ARG A 224 -41.84 60.96 16.97
CA ARG A 224 -40.39 60.95 17.19
C ARG A 224 -39.91 62.30 17.72
N ASN A 225 -38.82 62.29 18.48
CA ASN A 225 -38.21 63.51 19.01
C ASN A 225 -37.32 64.20 17.95
N ASP A 226 -37.94 64.97 17.05
CA ASP A 226 -37.25 65.66 15.96
C ASP A 226 -36.20 66.68 16.47
N GLN A 227 -36.35 67.24 17.67
CA GLN A 227 -35.38 68.18 18.25
C GLN A 227 -34.05 67.47 18.54
N ILE A 228 -34.10 66.32 19.20
CA ILE A 228 -32.91 65.50 19.50
C ILE A 228 -32.29 64.98 18.20
N ILE A 229 -33.10 64.47 17.25
CA ILE A 229 -32.60 63.94 15.98
C ILE A 229 -31.81 65.01 15.21
N LYS A 230 -32.34 66.24 15.10
CA LYS A 230 -31.63 67.35 14.44
C LYS A 230 -30.32 67.69 15.12
N ARG A 231 -30.32 67.74 16.46
CA ARG A 231 -29.13 68.05 17.25
C ARG A 231 -28.01 67.03 17.05
N PHE A 232 -28.35 65.74 17.00
CA PHE A 232 -27.39 64.65 16.92
C PHE A 232 -27.25 64.03 15.52
N ILE A 233 -27.77 64.67 14.47
CA ILE A 233 -27.90 64.05 13.15
C ILE A 233 -26.58 63.50 12.57
N ASN A 234 -25.45 64.13 12.89
CA ASN A 234 -24.11 63.72 12.44
C ASN A 234 -23.50 62.56 13.27
N LYS A 235 -24.13 62.20 14.39
CA LYS A 235 -23.69 61.15 15.33
C LYS A 235 -24.66 59.97 15.36
N ILE A 236 -25.76 59.98 14.60
CA ILE A 236 -26.78 58.93 14.62
C ILE A 236 -26.91 58.27 13.25
N THR A 237 -27.11 56.95 13.27
CA THR A 237 -27.38 56.15 12.08
C THR A 237 -28.65 55.33 12.28
N PHE A 238 -29.59 55.40 11.33
CA PHE A 238 -30.84 54.65 11.35
C PHE A 238 -30.84 53.53 10.31
N TYR A 239 -31.18 52.30 10.74
CA TYR A 239 -31.35 51.14 9.87
C TYR A 239 -32.82 50.72 9.81
N TYR A 240 -33.43 50.84 8.63
CA TYR A 240 -34.80 50.41 8.36
C TYR A 240 -34.82 49.17 7.45
N GLY A 241 -35.71 48.22 7.74
CA GLY A 241 -35.99 47.08 6.86
C GLY A 241 -37.13 47.37 5.88
N THR A 242 -37.08 46.81 4.67
CA THR A 242 -38.19 46.92 3.70
C THR A 242 -39.42 46.09 4.05
N ASN A 243 -39.27 45.04 4.85
CA ASN A 243 -40.33 44.11 5.28
C ASN A 243 -40.58 44.15 6.81
N ASP A 244 -40.31 45.28 7.45
CA ASP A 244 -40.57 45.49 8.88
C ASP A 244 -42.08 45.69 9.13
N HIS A 245 -42.71 44.79 9.88
CA HIS A 245 -44.14 44.86 10.17
C HIS A 245 -44.49 45.74 11.39
N TRP A 246 -43.50 46.17 12.17
CA TRP A 246 -43.65 47.00 13.37
C TRP A 246 -43.38 48.48 13.11
N VAL A 247 -42.73 48.81 11.99
CA VAL A 247 -42.54 50.17 11.49
C VAL A 247 -43.25 50.31 10.14
N PRO A 248 -44.18 51.28 9.95
CA PRO A 248 -44.82 51.49 8.66
C PRO A 248 -43.82 51.71 7.51
N ASN A 249 -43.98 50.98 6.40
CA ASN A 249 -43.03 50.92 5.27
C ASN A 249 -42.66 52.28 4.64
N HIS A 250 -43.50 53.31 4.81
CA HIS A 250 -43.24 54.65 4.28
C HIS A 250 -42.34 55.51 5.17
N ILE A 251 -42.13 55.14 6.45
CA ILE A 251 -41.35 55.95 7.40
C ILE A 251 -39.89 56.07 6.99
N ALA A 252 -39.27 55.00 6.48
CA ALA A 252 -37.88 55.04 6.01
C ALA A 252 -37.67 56.08 4.89
N LYS A 253 -38.63 56.18 3.95
CA LYS A 253 -38.60 57.16 2.87
C LYS A 253 -38.82 58.58 3.40
N GLN A 254 -39.75 58.77 4.33
CA GLN A 254 -39.99 60.06 4.97
C GLN A 254 -38.79 60.56 5.79
N MET A 255 -38.11 59.67 6.52
CA MET A 255 -36.91 60.00 7.27
C MET A 255 -35.80 60.53 6.35
N LYS A 256 -35.56 59.87 5.19
CA LYS A 256 -34.60 60.35 4.18
C LYS A 256 -34.95 61.72 3.60
N GLN A 257 -36.25 62.01 3.42
CA GLN A 257 -36.71 63.31 2.92
C GLN A 257 -36.54 64.42 3.96
N ILE A 258 -36.83 64.14 5.23
CA ILE A 258 -36.82 65.13 6.31
C ILE A 258 -35.39 65.39 6.80
N TYR A 259 -34.53 64.38 6.75
CA TYR A 259 -33.13 64.43 7.19
C TYR A 259 -32.16 64.00 6.07
N PRO A 260 -32.02 64.79 4.99
CA PRO A 260 -31.21 64.40 3.83
C PRO A 260 -29.70 64.29 4.12
N LYS A 261 -29.23 64.92 5.21
CA LYS A 261 -27.84 64.82 5.69
C LYS A 261 -27.64 63.71 6.74
N GLY A 262 -28.72 63.03 7.15
CA GLY A 262 -28.67 61.95 8.13
C GLY A 262 -28.25 60.62 7.51
N ASP A 263 -27.53 59.82 8.29
CA ASP A 263 -27.14 58.47 7.88
C ASP A 263 -28.34 57.51 8.05
N ILE A 264 -29.19 57.44 7.00
CA ILE A 264 -30.43 56.67 7.00
C ILE A 264 -30.35 55.58 5.94
N ILE A 265 -30.21 54.34 6.41
CA ILE A 265 -29.97 53.17 5.58
C ILE A 265 -31.26 52.34 5.52
N GLN A 266 -31.65 51.95 4.30
CA GLN A 266 -32.79 51.07 4.07
C GLN A 266 -32.29 49.79 3.40
N TYR A 267 -32.58 48.64 4.01
CA TYR A 267 -32.04 47.35 3.58
C TYR A 267 -33.15 46.47 2.97
N GLU A 268 -32.93 45.94 1.77
CA GLU A 268 -33.76 44.91 1.16
C GLU A 268 -33.39 43.54 1.75
N SER A 269 -34.12 43.09 2.76
CA SER A 269 -34.00 41.70 3.23
C SER A 269 -35.35 40.99 3.26
N ASN A 270 -35.29 39.69 3.01
CA ASN A 270 -36.36 38.73 3.32
C ASN A 270 -36.52 38.46 4.83
N ASN A 271 -35.79 39.17 5.70
CA ASN A 271 -35.80 38.90 7.13
C ASN A 271 -36.92 39.67 7.84
N ARG A 272 -37.65 38.97 8.71
CA ARG A 272 -38.70 39.53 9.59
C ARG A 272 -38.04 40.39 10.68
N HIS A 273 -38.78 41.37 11.21
CA HIS A 273 -38.40 42.36 12.26
C HIS A 273 -37.54 41.86 13.44
N TYR A 274 -37.52 40.56 13.70
CA TYR A 274 -36.98 39.97 14.91
C TYR A 274 -35.63 39.26 14.71
N THR A 275 -35.12 39.16 13.48
CA THR A 275 -33.90 38.39 13.20
C THR A 275 -32.70 39.30 12.94
N ILE A 276 -31.92 39.57 13.99
CA ILE A 276 -30.52 39.98 13.82
C ILE A 276 -29.73 38.68 13.58
N SER A 277 -29.89 38.07 12.41
CA SER A 277 -29.07 36.94 11.95
C SER A 277 -28.04 37.45 10.95
N SER A 278 -26.77 37.09 11.13
CA SER A 278 -25.64 37.40 10.24
C SER A 278 -25.67 36.67 8.89
N GLN A 279 -26.86 36.40 8.34
CA GLN A 279 -27.05 35.75 7.05
C GLN A 279 -27.95 36.58 6.13
N ASN A 280 -27.39 36.92 4.96
CA ASN A 280 -28.00 37.35 3.68
C ASN A 280 -27.64 38.76 3.20
N SER A 281 -26.56 38.83 2.41
CA SER A 281 -26.36 39.85 1.38
C SER A 281 -25.85 39.20 0.08
N SER A 282 -26.72 38.46 -0.60
CA SER A 282 -26.46 38.02 -1.98
C SER A 282 -27.75 37.75 -2.73
N SER A 283 -28.34 38.80 -3.32
CA SER A 283 -28.99 38.74 -4.64
C SER A 283 -29.69 40.06 -4.99
N SER A 284 -29.12 40.83 -5.90
CA SER A 284 -29.92 41.62 -6.85
C SER A 284 -29.17 41.62 -8.18
N LYS A 285 -29.65 40.81 -9.12
CA LYS A 285 -29.38 41.00 -10.54
C LYS A 285 -29.98 42.35 -10.93
N GLN A 286 -29.21 43.21 -11.57
CA GLN A 286 -29.76 44.30 -12.36
C GLN A 286 -29.13 44.30 -13.75
N ASP A 287 -30.02 44.53 -14.69
CA ASP A 287 -29.87 44.43 -16.13
C ASP A 287 -28.81 45.37 -16.70
N ASN A 288 -28.17 44.90 -17.76
CA ASN A 288 -27.42 45.75 -18.68
C ASN A 288 -28.38 46.64 -19.46
N THR A 289 -28.10 47.94 -19.55
CA THR A 289 -28.03 48.68 -20.83
C THR A 289 -27.56 50.13 -20.65
N SER A 290 -26.83 50.61 -21.66
CA SER A 290 -26.46 52.00 -22.01
C SER A 290 -25.10 52.58 -21.55
N LEU A 291 -24.13 52.45 -22.47
CA LEU A 291 -23.36 53.50 -23.15
C LEU A 291 -22.38 54.43 -22.36
N ASN A 292 -21.10 54.20 -22.65
CA ASN A 292 -20.00 55.15 -22.98
C ASN A 292 -19.61 56.28 -22.02
N ASN A 293 -18.45 56.12 -21.36
CA ASN A 293 -17.23 56.91 -21.64
C ASN A 293 -16.02 56.37 -20.84
N PRO A 294 -14.86 56.05 -21.45
CA PRO A 294 -13.69 55.55 -20.73
C PRO A 294 -12.69 56.68 -20.54
N ASN A 295 -12.64 57.31 -19.36
CA ASN A 295 -11.42 58.04 -18.93
C ASN A 295 -11.28 58.31 -17.41
N ASP A 296 -12.15 57.79 -16.53
CA ASP A 296 -12.01 58.01 -15.08
C ASP A 296 -12.28 56.75 -14.24
N LYS A 297 -11.44 55.71 -14.33
CA LYS A 297 -11.56 54.52 -13.45
C LYS A 297 -10.23 53.83 -13.12
N ASN A 298 -9.33 54.49 -12.39
CA ASN A 298 -8.19 53.80 -11.75
C ASN A 298 -8.18 53.87 -10.20
N SER A 299 -9.16 54.51 -9.56
CA SER A 299 -9.25 54.57 -8.08
C SER A 299 -10.37 53.70 -7.47
N THR A 300 -11.43 53.39 -8.21
CA THR A 300 -12.58 52.61 -7.73
C THR A 300 -12.42 51.09 -7.92
N SER A 301 -11.66 50.63 -8.92
CA SER A 301 -11.43 49.19 -9.18
C SER A 301 -10.54 48.54 -8.12
N LEU A 302 -9.59 49.27 -7.54
CA LEU A 302 -8.69 48.79 -6.49
C LEU A 302 -9.38 48.66 -5.12
N SER A 303 -10.42 49.47 -4.85
CA SER A 303 -11.18 49.40 -3.60
C SER A 303 -12.21 48.25 -3.59
N ALA A 304 -12.90 48.03 -4.71
CA ALA A 304 -13.87 46.93 -4.84
C ALA A 304 -13.20 45.55 -4.87
N SER A 305 -12.00 45.44 -5.45
CA SER A 305 -11.18 44.22 -5.42
C SER A 305 -10.61 43.96 -4.01
N LYS A 306 -10.18 45.00 -3.28
CA LYS A 306 -9.80 44.87 -1.86
C LYS A 306 -10.97 44.49 -0.95
N ILE A 307 -12.16 45.04 -1.15
CA ILE A 307 -13.36 44.68 -0.36
C ILE A 307 -13.77 43.22 -0.64
N LYS A 308 -13.80 42.81 -1.92
CA LYS A 308 -14.02 41.39 -2.28
C LYS A 308 -12.93 40.48 -1.73
N TRP A 309 -11.68 40.93 -1.66
CA TRP A 309 -10.58 40.21 -1.03
C TRP A 309 -10.79 40.05 0.48
N PHE A 310 -11.18 41.10 1.21
CA PHE A 310 -11.45 41.00 2.64
C PHE A 310 -12.66 40.12 2.97
N GLU A 311 -13.73 40.16 2.17
CA GLU A 311 -14.88 39.25 2.28
C GLU A 311 -14.52 37.81 1.92
N ALA A 312 -13.73 37.61 0.87
CA ALA A 312 -13.20 36.30 0.49
C ALA A 312 -12.30 35.73 1.60
N VAL A 313 -11.38 36.52 2.16
CA VAL A 313 -10.49 36.13 3.26
C VAL A 313 -11.28 35.81 4.53
N ARG A 314 -12.35 36.54 4.84
CA ARG A 314 -13.24 36.24 5.97
C ARG A 314 -13.97 34.90 5.77
N THR A 315 -14.52 34.68 4.58
CA THR A 315 -15.21 33.42 4.20
C THR A 315 -14.24 32.25 4.21
N VAL A 316 -13.03 32.45 3.71
CA VAL A 316 -11.90 31.51 3.71
C VAL A 316 -11.49 31.12 5.13
N LYS A 317 -11.34 32.08 6.05
CA LYS A 317 -10.99 31.79 7.45
C LYS A 317 -12.09 31.03 8.18
N GLN A 318 -13.36 31.38 7.97
CA GLN A 318 -14.49 30.67 8.55
C GLN A 318 -14.61 29.25 7.99
N LEU A 319 -14.43 29.08 6.68
CA LEU A 319 -14.45 27.78 6.03
C LEU A 319 -13.32 26.88 6.56
N ASN A 320 -12.10 27.40 6.68
CA ASN A 320 -10.97 26.69 7.27
C ASN A 320 -11.29 26.24 8.72
N GLN A 321 -11.87 27.10 9.55
CA GLN A 321 -12.26 26.73 10.93
C GLN A 321 -13.33 25.63 10.97
N LEU A 322 -14.34 25.70 10.11
CA LEU A 322 -15.39 24.68 10.02
C LEU A 322 -14.84 23.34 9.51
N LEU A 323 -14.00 23.37 8.46
CA LEU A 323 -13.33 22.18 7.93
C LEU A 323 -12.41 21.57 8.99
N ASN A 324 -11.62 22.36 9.73
CA ASN A 324 -10.78 21.85 10.82
C ASN A 324 -11.61 21.21 11.94
N LYS A 325 -12.77 21.78 12.26
CA LYS A 325 -13.68 21.21 13.26
C LYS A 325 -14.26 19.88 12.78
N HIS A 326 -14.67 19.80 11.51
CA HIS A 326 -15.14 18.55 10.90
C HIS A 326 -14.02 17.50 10.77
N ALA A 327 -12.77 17.94 10.50
CA ALA A 327 -11.61 17.05 10.40
C ALA A 327 -11.30 16.35 11.74
N ARG A 328 -11.59 17.00 12.87
CA ARG A 328 -11.42 16.43 14.23
C ARG A 328 -12.47 15.39 14.60
N VAL A 329 -13.59 15.31 13.87
CA VAL A 329 -14.59 14.26 14.06
C VAL A 329 -14.05 12.96 13.46
N PRO A 330 -14.03 11.84 14.20
CA PRO A 330 -13.64 10.54 13.66
C PRO A 330 -14.45 10.19 12.41
N THR A 331 -13.81 9.58 11.41
CA THR A 331 -14.38 9.31 10.09
C THR A 331 -15.74 8.59 10.16
N GLU A 332 -15.87 7.63 11.08
CA GLU A 332 -17.10 6.84 11.32
C GLU A 332 -18.28 7.64 11.87
N ARG A 333 -18.03 8.84 12.43
CA ARG A 333 -19.06 9.71 13.04
C ARG A 333 -19.37 10.94 12.19
N ARG A 334 -18.81 11.04 10.98
CA ARG A 334 -19.11 12.13 10.05
C ARG A 334 -20.42 11.83 9.33
N GLU A 335 -21.41 12.71 9.48
CA GLU A 335 -22.73 12.56 8.84
C GLU A 335 -22.73 12.97 7.35
N ILE A 336 -21.74 13.75 6.92
CA ILE A 336 -21.61 14.27 5.55
C ILE A 336 -20.74 13.32 4.72
N LYS A 337 -21.16 13.02 3.49
CA LYS A 337 -20.45 12.11 2.58
C LYS A 337 -19.16 12.76 2.06
N SER A 338 -18.13 11.95 1.83
CA SER A 338 -16.86 12.39 1.24
C SER A 338 -17.04 13.15 -0.09
N ALA A 339 -17.99 12.69 -0.93
CA ALA A 339 -18.35 13.32 -2.20
C ALA A 339 -18.83 14.77 -2.05
N ASP A 340 -19.54 15.09 -0.95
CA ASP A 340 -20.01 16.46 -0.69
C ASP A 340 -18.84 17.39 -0.34
N TYR A 341 -17.84 16.88 0.40
CA TYR A 341 -16.60 17.62 0.66
C TYR A 341 -15.77 17.81 -0.61
N MET A 342 -15.73 16.82 -1.51
CA MET A 342 -15.08 16.96 -2.83
C MET A 342 -15.78 18.03 -3.67
N ASN A 343 -17.11 18.02 -3.72
CA ASN A 343 -17.91 19.03 -4.42
C ASN A 343 -17.65 20.43 -3.84
N LEU A 344 -17.59 20.56 -2.51
CA LEU A 344 -17.24 21.81 -1.86
C LEU A 344 -15.83 22.28 -2.24
N HIS A 345 -14.85 21.36 -2.30
CA HIS A 345 -13.50 21.66 -2.74
C HIS A 345 -13.49 22.23 -4.17
N PHE A 346 -14.21 21.60 -5.12
CA PHE A 346 -14.34 22.13 -6.49
C PHE A 346 -14.99 23.51 -6.54
N MET A 347 -16.01 23.76 -5.71
CA MET A 347 -16.68 25.06 -5.65
C MET A 347 -15.75 26.16 -5.10
N VAL A 348 -14.95 25.84 -4.08
CA VAL A 348 -13.95 26.77 -3.51
C VAL A 348 -12.83 27.04 -4.50
N LYS A 349 -12.33 26.01 -5.19
CA LYS A 349 -11.38 26.16 -6.30
C LYS A 349 -11.92 27.10 -7.37
N LYS A 350 -13.14 26.85 -7.86
CA LYS A 350 -13.79 27.69 -8.89
C LYS A 350 -13.89 29.15 -8.42
N PHE A 351 -14.24 29.36 -7.15
CA PHE A 351 -14.28 30.69 -6.56
C PHE A 351 -12.89 31.35 -6.53
N TYR A 352 -11.85 30.63 -6.11
CA TYR A 352 -10.46 31.10 -6.09
C TYR A 352 -9.96 31.48 -7.50
N ASP A 353 -10.13 30.59 -8.48
CA ASP A 353 -9.71 30.81 -9.86
C ASP A 353 -10.41 32.02 -10.49
N THR A 354 -11.72 32.19 -10.22
CA THR A 354 -12.54 33.25 -10.84
C THR A 354 -12.37 34.61 -10.17
N SER A 355 -12.11 34.63 -8.85
CA SER A 355 -12.23 35.87 -8.06
C SER A 355 -10.94 36.31 -7.38
N VAL A 356 -10.00 35.40 -7.12
CA VAL A 356 -8.79 35.65 -6.33
C VAL A 356 -7.53 35.64 -7.20
N LYS A 357 -7.37 34.63 -8.07
CA LYS A 357 -6.18 34.44 -8.92
C LYS A 357 -5.90 35.62 -9.87
N ILE A 358 -6.92 36.44 -10.15
CA ILE A 358 -6.86 37.62 -11.03
C ILE A 358 -6.23 38.84 -10.30
N ILE A 359 -6.13 38.82 -8.97
CA ILE A 359 -5.57 39.92 -8.17
C ILE A 359 -4.03 39.91 -8.29
N PRO A 360 -3.38 41.03 -8.67
CA PRO A 360 -1.92 41.10 -8.87
C PRO A 360 -1.09 40.66 -7.65
N GLU A 361 -1.59 40.95 -6.44
CA GLU A 361 -0.94 40.63 -5.16
C GLU A 361 -0.98 39.13 -4.82
N ALA A 362 -1.90 38.36 -5.42
CA ALA A 362 -2.08 36.92 -5.18
C ALA A 362 -1.40 36.02 -6.23
N LYS A 363 -0.84 36.60 -7.31
CA LYS A 363 -0.37 35.86 -8.49
C LYS A 363 0.85 34.95 -8.23
N ASN A 364 1.62 35.24 -7.18
CA ASN A 364 2.83 34.50 -6.80
C ASN A 364 2.71 33.78 -5.46
N ILE A 365 1.52 33.72 -4.85
CA ILE A 365 1.30 33.08 -3.55
C ILE A 365 0.60 31.74 -3.77
N VAL A 366 1.18 30.66 -3.24
CA VAL A 366 0.56 29.32 -3.27
C VAL A 366 -0.72 29.36 -2.41
N PRO A 367 -1.88 28.97 -2.96
CA PRO A 367 -3.14 28.98 -2.22
C PRO A 367 -3.11 28.02 -1.03
N GLU A 368 -3.56 28.48 0.15
CA GLU A 368 -3.63 27.64 1.35
C GLU A 368 -4.88 26.74 1.39
N TYR A 369 -5.93 27.05 0.63
CA TYR A 369 -7.21 26.35 0.71
C TYR A 369 -7.14 24.82 0.48
N PRO A 370 -6.28 24.29 -0.41
CA PRO A 370 -6.21 22.84 -0.62
C PRO A 370 -5.85 22.06 0.65
N LYS A 371 -5.05 22.65 1.55
CA LYS A 371 -4.67 22.02 2.83
C LYS A 371 -5.86 21.78 3.75
N TRP A 372 -6.89 22.63 3.69
CA TRP A 372 -8.07 22.46 4.53
C TRP A 372 -8.92 21.26 4.11
N PHE A 373 -8.81 20.87 2.84
CA PHE A 373 -9.53 19.73 2.27
C PHE A 373 -8.76 18.41 2.36
N GLU A 374 -7.46 18.44 2.69
CA GLU A 374 -6.60 17.25 2.74
C GLU A 374 -7.18 16.08 3.54
N PRO A 375 -7.69 16.25 4.79
CA PRO A 375 -8.27 15.14 5.54
C PRO A 375 -9.50 14.51 4.89
N PHE A 376 -10.23 15.26 4.07
CA PHE A 376 -11.46 14.81 3.40
C PHE A 376 -11.15 14.15 2.06
N VAL A 377 -10.15 14.67 1.33
CA VAL A 377 -9.64 14.00 0.13
C VAL A 377 -8.99 12.67 0.51
N MET A 378 -8.26 12.60 1.62
CA MET A 378 -7.72 11.34 2.14
C MET A 378 -8.83 10.34 2.53
N GLN A 379 -9.91 10.82 3.14
CA GLN A 379 -11.08 9.99 3.40
C GLN A 379 -11.70 9.48 2.09
N TRP A 380 -11.89 10.36 1.10
CA TRP A 380 -12.42 9.99 -0.21
C TRP A 380 -11.54 8.96 -0.91
N LEU A 381 -10.21 9.09 -0.85
CA LEU A 381 -9.26 8.11 -1.37
C LEU A 381 -9.34 6.76 -0.64
N ASN A 382 -9.62 6.76 0.67
CA ASN A 382 -9.87 5.53 1.43
C ASN A 382 -11.16 4.84 0.97
N GLU A 383 -12.26 5.57 0.85
CA GLU A 383 -13.53 5.01 0.32
C GLU A 383 -13.37 4.54 -1.13
N ASN A 384 -12.50 5.20 -1.89
CA ASN A 384 -12.16 4.81 -3.24
C ASN A 384 -11.34 3.51 -3.32
N ASP A 385 -10.59 3.11 -2.28
CA ASP A 385 -9.93 1.80 -2.24
C ASP A 385 -10.99 0.69 -2.32
N ASP A 386 -12.01 0.76 -1.47
CA ASP A 386 -13.06 -0.26 -1.37
C ASP A 386 -13.87 -0.33 -2.68
N MET A 387 -14.24 0.82 -3.23
CA MET A 387 -14.91 0.90 -4.52
C MET A 387 -14.04 0.32 -5.64
N SER A 388 -12.76 0.68 -5.71
CA SER A 388 -11.85 0.16 -6.76
C SER A 388 -11.65 -1.35 -6.65
N MET A 389 -11.64 -1.90 -5.43
CA MET A 389 -11.59 -3.34 -5.19
C MET A 389 -12.88 -4.05 -5.62
N GLU A 390 -14.05 -3.48 -5.34
CA GLU A 390 -15.34 -4.02 -5.80
C GLU A 390 -15.43 -4.01 -7.33
N TYR A 391 -15.05 -2.91 -7.98
CA TYR A 391 -14.97 -2.81 -9.44
C TYR A 391 -14.03 -3.86 -10.04
N LEU A 392 -12.85 -4.05 -9.44
CA LEU A 392 -11.91 -5.10 -9.83
C LEU A 392 -12.56 -6.49 -9.78
N HIS A 393 -13.22 -6.83 -8.67
CA HIS A 393 -13.86 -8.14 -8.50
C HIS A 393 -14.96 -8.35 -9.54
N ASN A 394 -15.80 -7.33 -9.77
CA ASN A 394 -16.87 -7.39 -10.77
C ASN A 394 -16.34 -7.53 -12.20
N ALA A 395 -15.27 -6.79 -12.55
CA ALA A 395 -14.63 -6.86 -13.86
C ALA A 395 -14.04 -8.26 -14.11
N LEU A 396 -13.31 -8.81 -13.13
CA LEU A 396 -12.73 -10.15 -13.23
C LEU A 396 -13.79 -11.25 -13.29
N GLU A 397 -14.86 -11.15 -12.50
CA GLU A 397 -15.93 -12.16 -12.50
C GLU A 397 -16.68 -12.17 -13.84
N LYS A 398 -16.96 -11.00 -14.40
CA LYS A 398 -17.56 -10.87 -15.74
C LYS A 398 -16.66 -11.47 -16.82
N ASP A 399 -15.37 -11.18 -16.77
CA ASP A 399 -14.39 -11.68 -17.74
C ASP A 399 -14.24 -13.21 -17.63
N ARG A 400 -14.25 -13.73 -16.39
CA ARG A 400 -14.28 -15.17 -16.11
C ARG A 400 -15.52 -15.85 -16.69
N GLN A 401 -16.70 -15.24 -16.57
CA GLN A 401 -17.93 -15.78 -17.16
C GLN A 401 -17.88 -15.82 -18.69
N THR A 402 -17.15 -14.89 -19.31
CA THR A 402 -16.92 -14.91 -20.76
C THR A 402 -15.78 -15.84 -21.20
N GLY A 403 -15.06 -16.46 -20.25
CA GLY A 403 -13.93 -17.34 -20.55
C GLY A 403 -12.65 -16.60 -20.98
N PHE A 404 -12.45 -15.37 -20.50
CA PHE A 404 -11.28 -14.53 -20.83
C PHE A 404 -11.04 -14.40 -22.34
N GLN A 405 -11.98 -13.79 -23.06
CA GLN A 405 -11.81 -13.55 -24.49
C GLN A 405 -10.88 -12.36 -24.75
N GLN A 406 -10.07 -12.47 -25.80
CA GLN A 406 -9.27 -11.36 -26.30
C GLN A 406 -10.18 -10.22 -26.80
N THR A 407 -9.78 -8.98 -26.54
CA THR A 407 -10.62 -7.81 -26.84
C THR A 407 -10.74 -7.55 -28.35
N SER A 408 -9.68 -7.86 -29.10
CA SER A 408 -9.67 -7.82 -30.58
C SER A 408 -8.48 -8.62 -31.12
N GLU A 409 -8.40 -8.85 -32.43
CA GLU A 409 -7.25 -9.51 -33.07
C GLU A 409 -5.91 -8.80 -32.81
N HIS A 410 -5.93 -7.49 -32.52
CA HIS A 410 -4.73 -6.70 -32.22
C HIS A 410 -4.51 -6.47 -30.72
N CYS A 411 -5.45 -6.91 -29.86
CA CYS A 411 -5.39 -6.76 -28.41
C CYS A 411 -5.45 -8.13 -27.75
N LEU A 412 -4.27 -8.69 -27.47
CA LEU A 412 -4.08 -10.06 -26.96
C LEU A 412 -4.44 -10.23 -25.47
N PHE A 413 -5.00 -9.19 -24.84
CA PHE A 413 -5.46 -9.19 -23.45
C PHE A 413 -7.00 -9.07 -23.39
N SER A 414 -7.58 -9.47 -22.27
CA SER A 414 -9.02 -9.50 -22.06
C SER A 414 -9.58 -8.19 -21.49
N SER A 415 -10.91 -8.08 -21.50
CA SER A 415 -11.62 -6.84 -21.18
C SER A 415 -11.41 -6.32 -19.74
N SER A 416 -11.15 -7.21 -18.78
CA SER A 416 -11.01 -6.81 -17.37
C SER A 416 -9.85 -5.85 -17.11
N VAL A 417 -8.76 -5.93 -17.88
CA VAL A 417 -7.63 -5.01 -17.76
C VAL A 417 -8.05 -3.58 -18.11
N VAL A 418 -8.85 -3.42 -19.16
CA VAL A 418 -9.35 -2.12 -19.61
C VAL A 418 -10.29 -1.53 -18.57
N ASP A 419 -11.18 -2.34 -18.01
CA ASP A 419 -12.14 -1.89 -17.00
C ASP A 419 -11.43 -1.39 -15.73
N VAL A 420 -10.44 -2.14 -15.23
CA VAL A 420 -9.67 -1.77 -14.03
C VAL A 420 -8.89 -0.47 -14.25
N PHE A 421 -8.20 -0.32 -15.38
CA PHE A 421 -7.46 0.91 -15.67
C PHE A 421 -8.37 2.09 -16.01
N THR A 422 -9.56 1.85 -16.56
CA THR A 422 -10.56 2.90 -16.75
C THR A 422 -10.97 3.48 -15.39
N GLN A 423 -11.25 2.62 -14.41
CA GLN A 423 -11.58 3.06 -13.05
C GLN A 423 -10.42 3.82 -12.40
N LEU A 424 -9.19 3.29 -12.45
CA LEU A 424 -8.02 3.97 -11.88
C LEU A 424 -7.75 5.32 -12.55
N ASN A 425 -7.88 5.41 -13.88
CA ASN A 425 -7.72 6.67 -14.61
C ASN A 425 -8.83 7.67 -14.29
N GLN A 426 -10.07 7.22 -14.06
CA GLN A 426 -11.15 8.10 -13.59
C GLN A 426 -10.84 8.67 -12.21
N CYS A 427 -10.36 7.84 -11.28
CA CYS A 427 -9.94 8.28 -9.94
C CYS A 427 -8.81 9.32 -10.02
N HIS A 428 -7.77 9.05 -10.80
CA HIS A 428 -6.70 10.00 -11.05
C HIS A 428 -7.20 11.29 -11.73
N GLY A 429 -8.13 11.18 -12.68
CA GLY A 429 -8.75 12.30 -13.36
C GLY A 429 -9.45 13.27 -12.39
N ILE A 430 -10.13 12.73 -11.37
CA ILE A 430 -10.74 13.53 -10.29
C ILE A 430 -9.66 14.29 -9.51
N ILE A 431 -8.58 13.61 -9.09
CA ILE A 431 -7.46 14.26 -8.38
C ILE A 431 -6.84 15.36 -9.23
N LYS A 432 -6.57 15.09 -10.51
CA LYS A 432 -5.99 16.05 -11.45
C LYS A 432 -6.90 17.26 -11.69
N SER A 433 -8.21 17.05 -11.73
CA SER A 433 -9.19 18.13 -11.90
C SER A 433 -9.24 19.15 -10.74
N LEU A 434 -8.65 18.80 -9.58
CA LEU A 434 -8.47 19.73 -8.47
C LEU A 434 -7.43 20.83 -8.77
N ASP A 435 -6.59 20.67 -9.81
CA ASP A 435 -5.58 21.63 -10.31
C ASP A 435 -4.79 22.28 -9.16
N LEU A 436 -4.18 21.43 -8.35
CA LEU A 436 -3.46 21.83 -7.15
C LEU A 436 -2.15 22.52 -7.52
N HIS A 437 -1.78 23.56 -6.76
CA HIS A 437 -0.54 24.30 -6.98
C HIS A 437 0.49 24.09 -5.85
N ASP A 438 0.10 23.45 -4.74
CA ASP A 438 1.00 23.13 -3.64
C ASP A 438 1.64 21.74 -3.86
N PRO A 439 2.96 21.66 -4.10
CA PRO A 439 3.64 20.39 -4.37
C PRO A 439 3.58 19.41 -3.19
N ILE A 440 3.46 19.90 -1.95
CA ILE A 440 3.39 19.05 -0.75
C ILE A 440 2.06 18.29 -0.72
N VAL A 441 0.96 18.99 -1.01
CA VAL A 441 -0.39 18.39 -1.03
C VAL A 441 -0.52 17.43 -2.21
N ILE A 442 0.04 17.78 -3.37
CA ILE A 442 0.09 16.90 -4.54
C ILE A 442 0.84 15.60 -4.20
N ALA A 443 2.03 15.71 -3.61
CA ALA A 443 2.83 14.55 -3.20
C ALA A 443 2.04 13.67 -2.21
N SER A 444 1.41 14.27 -1.20
CA SER A 444 0.56 13.57 -0.22
C SER A 444 -0.56 12.75 -0.90
N TYR A 445 -1.28 13.34 -1.86
CA TYR A 445 -2.34 12.64 -2.60
C TYR A 445 -1.80 11.55 -3.54
N MET A 446 -0.69 11.80 -4.23
CA MET A 446 -0.05 10.81 -5.11
C MET A 446 0.50 9.62 -4.32
N GLN A 447 1.12 9.89 -3.16
CA GLN A 447 1.57 8.86 -2.23
C GLN A 447 0.41 7.98 -1.77
N ARG A 448 -0.72 8.59 -1.35
CA ARG A 448 -1.90 7.82 -0.95
C ARG A 448 -2.52 7.04 -2.12
N PHE A 449 -2.62 7.64 -3.30
CA PHE A 449 -3.19 6.99 -4.48
C PHE A 449 -2.31 5.84 -4.99
N SER A 450 -0.98 5.95 -4.86
CA SER A 450 -0.06 4.86 -5.19
C SER A 450 -0.32 3.60 -4.37
N ILE A 451 -0.76 3.74 -3.12
CA ILE A 451 -1.18 2.61 -2.27
C ILE A 451 -2.43 1.94 -2.86
N THR A 452 -3.41 2.72 -3.33
CA THR A 452 -4.61 2.20 -4.01
C THR A 452 -4.23 1.40 -5.25
N ILE A 453 -3.39 1.97 -6.11
CA ILE A 453 -2.90 1.31 -7.33
C ILE A 453 -2.22 -0.01 -6.99
N SER A 454 -1.28 0.00 -6.04
CA SER A 454 -0.58 -1.23 -5.60
C SER A 454 -1.56 -2.29 -5.10
N LYS A 455 -2.53 -1.92 -4.25
CA LYS A 455 -3.52 -2.88 -3.73
C LYS A 455 -4.35 -3.50 -4.86
N VAL A 456 -4.89 -2.68 -5.75
CA VAL A 456 -5.77 -3.14 -6.85
C VAL A 456 -5.01 -4.03 -7.83
N LEU A 457 -3.82 -3.60 -8.29
CA LEU A 457 -3.06 -4.37 -9.28
C LEU A 457 -2.49 -5.66 -8.70
N LEU A 458 -2.04 -5.68 -7.44
CA LEU A 458 -1.62 -6.92 -6.77
C LEU A 458 -2.80 -7.85 -6.51
N ALA A 459 -3.98 -7.33 -6.17
CA ALA A 459 -5.19 -8.14 -6.03
C ALA A 459 -5.59 -8.76 -7.37
N TYR A 460 -5.52 -8.01 -8.48
CA TYR A 460 -5.72 -8.53 -9.83
C TYR A 460 -4.72 -9.66 -10.11
N ALA A 461 -3.42 -9.40 -9.92
CA ALA A 461 -2.36 -10.36 -10.18
C ALA A 461 -2.53 -11.67 -9.39
N ASN A 462 -2.89 -11.56 -8.10
CA ASN A 462 -3.19 -12.71 -7.26
C ASN A 462 -4.44 -13.47 -7.70
N ALA A 463 -5.48 -12.77 -8.16
CA ALA A 463 -6.70 -13.40 -8.69
C ALA A 463 -6.40 -14.17 -9.99
N ILE A 464 -5.60 -13.58 -10.90
CA ILE A 464 -5.15 -14.28 -12.11
C ILE A 464 -4.32 -15.51 -11.76
N ARG A 465 -3.39 -15.41 -10.81
CA ARG A 465 -2.58 -16.56 -10.38
C ARG A 465 -3.45 -17.72 -9.88
N ARG A 466 -4.47 -17.45 -9.05
CA ARG A 466 -5.42 -18.48 -8.59
C ARG A 466 -6.20 -19.09 -9.74
N THR A 467 -6.68 -18.27 -10.67
CA THR A 467 -7.39 -18.76 -11.86
C THR A 467 -6.48 -19.64 -12.72
N PHE A 468 -5.22 -19.24 -12.90
CA PHE A 468 -4.22 -19.96 -13.68
C PHE A 468 -3.98 -21.39 -13.14
N GLU A 469 -3.91 -21.55 -11.81
CA GLU A 469 -3.81 -22.87 -11.15
C GLU A 469 -4.97 -23.82 -11.49
N HIS A 470 -6.18 -23.27 -11.69
CA HIS A 470 -7.38 -24.06 -11.95
C HIS A 470 -7.61 -24.32 -13.44
N VAL A 471 -7.21 -23.39 -14.32
CA VAL A 471 -7.39 -23.51 -15.77
C VAL A 471 -6.40 -24.53 -16.36
N GLY A 472 -5.16 -24.58 -15.85
CA GLY A 472 -4.21 -25.70 -15.90
C GLY A 472 -3.81 -26.36 -17.25
N GLY A 473 -4.55 -26.15 -18.34
CA GLY A 473 -4.37 -26.90 -19.60
C GLY A 473 -4.99 -26.27 -20.85
N GLU A 474 -5.64 -25.10 -20.76
CA GLU A 474 -6.10 -24.35 -21.95
C GLU A 474 -5.07 -23.29 -22.36
N ASP A 475 -4.26 -23.59 -23.38
CA ASP A 475 -3.12 -22.75 -23.80
C ASP A 475 -3.50 -21.34 -24.21
N HIS A 476 -4.66 -21.21 -24.86
CA HIS A 476 -5.20 -19.93 -25.28
C HIS A 476 -5.52 -19.03 -24.08
N VAL A 477 -6.24 -19.56 -23.09
CA VAL A 477 -6.61 -18.81 -21.88
C VAL A 477 -5.36 -18.47 -21.07
N CYS A 478 -4.43 -19.42 -20.89
CA CYS A 478 -3.16 -19.16 -20.21
C CYS A 478 -2.35 -18.03 -20.88
N SER A 479 -2.33 -17.98 -22.21
CA SER A 479 -1.66 -16.91 -22.97
C SER A 479 -2.29 -15.55 -22.69
N ILE A 480 -3.63 -15.47 -22.73
CA ILE A 480 -4.38 -14.24 -22.43
C ILE A 480 -4.14 -13.78 -20.99
N LEU A 481 -4.15 -14.69 -20.02
CA LEU A 481 -3.91 -14.36 -18.61
C LEU A 481 -2.49 -13.78 -18.38
N MET A 482 -1.47 -14.32 -19.06
CA MET A 482 -0.11 -13.76 -19.02
C MET A 482 -0.04 -12.40 -19.71
N ASN A 483 -0.72 -12.23 -20.85
CA ASN A 483 -0.83 -10.95 -21.54
C ASN A 483 -1.53 -9.91 -20.68
N ASN A 484 -2.55 -10.29 -19.90
CA ASN A 484 -3.22 -9.37 -18.98
C ASN A 484 -2.23 -8.80 -17.95
N ILE A 485 -1.40 -9.63 -17.33
CA ILE A 485 -0.37 -9.18 -16.38
C ILE A 485 0.64 -8.27 -17.06
N GLN A 486 1.07 -8.61 -18.27
CA GLN A 486 1.96 -7.75 -19.04
C GLN A 486 1.31 -6.40 -19.38
N GLN A 487 0.03 -6.39 -19.74
CA GLN A 487 -0.72 -5.17 -20.01
C GLN A 487 -0.91 -4.34 -18.73
N LEU A 488 -1.06 -4.97 -17.55
CA LEU A 488 -1.03 -4.23 -16.28
C LEU A 488 0.28 -3.46 -16.11
N ARG A 489 1.42 -4.07 -16.45
CA ARG A 489 2.74 -3.42 -16.37
C ARG A 489 2.83 -2.24 -17.33
N LEU A 490 2.42 -2.41 -18.58
CA LEU A 490 2.43 -1.32 -19.57
C LEU A 490 1.52 -0.16 -19.17
N ASN A 491 0.30 -0.45 -18.74
CA ASN A 491 -0.65 0.57 -18.31
C ASN A 491 -0.23 1.25 -17.00
N LEU A 492 0.48 0.55 -16.11
CA LEU A 492 1.06 1.13 -14.91
C LEU A 492 2.19 2.11 -15.23
N GLU A 493 3.03 1.82 -16.24
CA GLU A 493 4.03 2.80 -16.74
C GLU A 493 3.34 4.04 -17.31
N GLN A 494 2.28 3.87 -18.11
CA GLN A 494 1.50 4.99 -18.62
C GLN A 494 0.86 5.81 -17.49
N LEU A 495 0.30 5.15 -16.47
CA LEU A 495 -0.30 5.81 -15.31
C LEU A 495 0.76 6.57 -14.49
N TYR A 496 1.96 5.99 -14.34
CA TYR A 496 3.10 6.65 -13.68
C TYR A 496 3.48 7.96 -14.38
N GLU A 497 3.56 7.97 -15.72
CA GLU A 497 3.81 9.18 -16.50
C GLU A 497 2.67 10.21 -16.35
N ILE A 498 1.42 9.75 -16.40
CA ILE A 498 0.24 10.60 -16.25
C ILE A 498 0.16 11.25 -14.86
N MET A 499 0.65 10.56 -13.82
CA MET A 499 0.72 11.06 -12.44
C MET A 499 1.82 12.11 -12.22
N GLY A 500 2.81 12.21 -13.12
CA GLY A 500 3.89 13.20 -13.04
C GLY A 500 5.30 12.62 -13.24
N GLY A 501 5.44 11.30 -13.38
CA GLY A 501 6.69 10.62 -13.70
C GLY A 501 7.87 11.07 -12.81
N ALA A 502 8.88 11.68 -13.43
CA ALA A 502 10.07 12.17 -12.75
C ALA A 502 9.81 13.26 -11.69
N GLN A 503 8.66 13.94 -11.72
CA GLN A 503 8.28 14.98 -10.75
C GLN A 503 7.65 14.45 -9.47
N LEU A 504 7.34 13.15 -9.40
CA LEU A 504 6.81 12.51 -8.20
C LEU A 504 7.85 12.46 -7.07
N ASP A 505 7.38 12.38 -5.82
CA ASP A 505 8.23 12.17 -4.66
C ASP A 505 8.89 10.78 -4.68
N ASP A 506 10.02 10.65 -3.97
CA ASP A 506 10.83 9.43 -4.00
C ASP A 506 10.12 8.22 -3.40
N GLU A 507 9.22 8.40 -2.42
CA GLU A 507 8.47 7.30 -1.82
C GLU A 507 7.45 6.74 -2.81
N THR A 508 6.69 7.61 -3.49
CA THR A 508 5.75 7.22 -4.55
C THR A 508 6.48 6.52 -5.70
N LYS A 509 7.61 7.07 -6.16
CA LYS A 509 8.44 6.46 -7.20
C LYS A 509 8.90 5.06 -6.81
N PHE A 510 9.44 4.93 -5.59
CA PHE A 510 9.90 3.65 -5.07
C PHE A 510 8.76 2.63 -5.04
N ARG A 511 7.58 3.00 -4.54
CA ARG A 511 6.43 2.09 -4.45
C ARG A 511 5.94 1.61 -5.83
N LEU A 512 5.82 2.51 -6.80
CA LEU A 512 5.37 2.14 -8.15
C LEU A 512 6.43 1.34 -8.90
N THR A 513 7.72 1.60 -8.66
CA THR A 513 8.83 0.79 -9.21
C THR A 513 8.86 -0.61 -8.59
N GLU A 514 8.65 -0.71 -7.27
CA GLU A 514 8.53 -2.00 -6.58
C GLU A 514 7.29 -2.78 -7.05
N LEU A 515 6.17 -2.09 -7.30
CA LEU A 515 4.98 -2.70 -7.89
C LEU A 515 5.26 -3.24 -9.30
N GLN A 516 5.98 -2.49 -10.14
CA GLN A 516 6.42 -2.95 -11.47
C GLN A 516 7.25 -4.24 -11.38
N LYS A 517 8.15 -4.31 -10.40
CA LYS A 517 8.94 -5.50 -10.13
C LYS A 517 8.06 -6.67 -9.67
N GLN A 518 7.15 -6.46 -8.71
CA GLN A 518 6.25 -7.51 -8.23
C GLN A 518 5.34 -8.06 -9.34
N LEU A 519 4.81 -7.21 -10.22
CA LEU A 519 4.05 -7.66 -11.39
C LEU A 519 4.93 -8.41 -12.40
N SER A 520 6.20 -8.03 -12.54
CA SER A 520 7.19 -8.77 -13.34
C SER A 520 7.44 -10.16 -12.75
N ASP A 521 7.59 -10.26 -11.43
CA ASP A 521 7.84 -11.51 -10.72
C ASP A 521 6.63 -12.45 -10.86
N VAL A 522 5.39 -11.93 -10.75
CA VAL A 522 4.17 -12.73 -11.01
C VAL A 522 4.16 -13.25 -12.44
N LEU A 523 4.58 -12.46 -13.44
CA LEU A 523 4.63 -12.93 -14.82
C LEU A 523 5.67 -14.05 -15.02
N ASP A 524 6.80 -13.97 -14.33
CA ASP A 524 7.80 -15.06 -14.31
C ASP A 524 7.24 -16.32 -13.63
N GLU A 525 6.52 -16.19 -12.50
CA GLU A 525 5.83 -17.29 -11.83
C GLU A 525 4.82 -17.97 -12.77
N LEU A 526 3.95 -17.20 -13.44
CA LEU A 526 2.96 -17.73 -14.37
C LEU A 526 3.62 -18.46 -15.55
N SER A 527 4.71 -17.90 -16.09
CA SER A 527 5.47 -18.53 -17.19
C SER A 527 6.06 -19.87 -16.74
N ALA A 528 6.61 -19.95 -15.53
CA ALA A 528 7.16 -21.18 -14.96
C ALA A 528 6.06 -22.22 -14.68
N MET A 529 4.91 -21.79 -14.14
CA MET A 529 3.74 -22.66 -13.92
C MET A 529 3.21 -23.24 -15.23
N PHE A 530 3.18 -22.43 -16.30
CA PHE A 530 2.79 -22.88 -17.62
C PHE A 530 3.74 -23.93 -18.18
N VAL A 531 5.05 -23.65 -18.15
CA VAL A 531 6.04 -24.61 -18.67
C VAL A 531 5.99 -25.92 -17.91
N LYS A 532 5.78 -25.86 -16.59
CA LYS A 532 5.61 -27.05 -15.74
C LYS A 532 4.37 -27.87 -16.11
N SER A 533 3.28 -27.26 -16.60
CA SER A 533 2.09 -28.01 -17.02
C SER A 533 2.30 -28.77 -18.34
N ILE A 534 3.13 -28.25 -19.25
CA ILE A 534 3.49 -28.89 -20.53
C ILE A 534 4.75 -29.77 -20.44
N GLU A 535 5.52 -29.68 -19.36
CA GLU A 535 6.73 -30.47 -19.10
C GLU A 535 6.54 -31.99 -19.29
N PRO A 536 5.43 -32.62 -18.86
CA PRO A 536 5.21 -34.05 -19.10
C PRO A 536 5.18 -34.40 -20.60
N THR A 537 4.62 -33.53 -21.44
CA THR A 537 4.56 -33.75 -22.89
C THR A 537 5.92 -33.49 -23.54
N ILE A 538 6.66 -32.47 -23.08
CA ILE A 538 8.05 -32.22 -23.51
C ILE A 538 8.92 -33.44 -23.19
N ARG A 539 8.79 -33.99 -21.99
CA ARG A 539 9.50 -35.20 -21.56
C ARG A 539 9.18 -36.40 -22.46
N GLN A 540 7.92 -36.60 -22.85
CA GLN A 540 7.54 -37.64 -23.81
C GLN A 540 8.20 -37.44 -25.18
N SER A 541 8.25 -36.21 -25.70
CA SER A 541 8.97 -35.90 -26.94
C SER A 541 10.47 -36.18 -26.82
N ILE A 542 11.08 -35.84 -25.68
CA ILE A 542 12.49 -36.10 -25.39
C ILE A 542 12.78 -37.61 -25.26
N GLU A 543 11.86 -38.39 -24.68
CA GLU A 543 11.96 -39.85 -24.67
C GLU A 543 11.91 -40.44 -26.09
N GLU A 544 11.18 -39.81 -27.01
CA GLU A 544 11.19 -40.23 -28.42
C GLU A 544 12.52 -39.89 -29.11
N VAL A 545 13.08 -38.70 -28.84
CA VAL A 545 14.46 -38.35 -29.25
C VAL A 545 15.45 -39.41 -28.75
N TYR A 546 15.29 -39.85 -27.50
CA TYR A 546 16.11 -40.90 -26.91
C TYR A 546 15.99 -42.23 -27.65
N LYS A 547 14.77 -42.69 -27.94
CA LYS A 547 14.55 -43.94 -28.70
C LYS A 547 15.17 -43.87 -30.09
N GLN A 548 15.05 -42.73 -30.78
CA GLN A 548 15.67 -42.54 -32.10
C GLN A 548 17.19 -42.54 -32.01
N LEU A 549 17.76 -41.93 -30.96
CA LEU A 549 19.19 -41.94 -30.71
C LEU A 549 19.71 -43.37 -30.48
N GLN A 550 18.95 -44.21 -29.77
CA GLN A 550 19.31 -45.62 -29.53
C GLN A 550 19.28 -46.51 -30.79
N GLN A 551 18.49 -46.15 -31.81
CA GLN A 551 18.51 -46.87 -33.09
C GLN A 551 19.82 -46.68 -33.87
N ILE A 552 20.63 -45.69 -33.52
CA ILE A 552 21.93 -45.41 -34.14
C ILE A 552 22.97 -46.37 -33.56
N LYS A 553 23.08 -47.57 -34.16
CA LYS A 553 24.10 -48.55 -33.77
C LYS A 553 25.51 -48.05 -34.05
N GLY A 554 26.32 -47.97 -33.01
CA GLY A 554 27.76 -47.77 -33.11
C GLY A 554 28.46 -49.11 -33.34
N ASN A 555 28.83 -49.42 -34.59
CA ASN A 555 30.07 -50.12 -34.95
C ASN A 555 30.12 -50.44 -36.46
N GLN A 556 30.71 -49.53 -37.23
CA GLN A 556 31.63 -49.94 -38.29
C GLN A 556 32.91 -49.12 -38.13
N ILE A 557 33.84 -49.68 -37.37
CA ILE A 557 35.25 -49.31 -37.44
C ILE A 557 35.74 -49.91 -38.76
N GLY A 558 35.68 -49.13 -39.84
CA GLY A 558 36.10 -49.60 -41.15
C GLY A 558 35.64 -48.71 -42.29
N LEU A 559 36.57 -47.86 -42.76
CA LEU A 559 36.65 -47.29 -44.10
C LEU A 559 35.48 -46.40 -44.57
N GLY A 560 35.69 -45.09 -44.43
CA GLY A 560 34.94 -44.08 -45.19
C GLY A 560 34.68 -42.83 -44.35
N ASN A 561 35.11 -41.67 -44.86
CA ASN A 561 34.75 -40.36 -44.31
C ASN A 561 33.21 -40.22 -44.24
N ASN A 562 32.61 -40.50 -43.09
CA ASN A 562 31.25 -40.04 -42.80
C ASN A 562 31.33 -38.53 -42.60
N SER A 563 31.12 -37.80 -43.70
CA SER A 563 31.18 -36.35 -43.78
C SER A 563 30.27 -35.70 -42.74
N GLY A 564 30.61 -34.48 -42.28
CA GLY A 564 29.78 -33.71 -41.35
C GLY A 564 28.32 -33.56 -41.81
N GLN A 565 28.04 -33.72 -43.11
CA GLN A 565 26.69 -33.75 -43.69
C GLN A 565 25.86 -34.96 -43.23
N GLN A 566 26.45 -36.16 -43.11
CA GLN A 566 25.71 -37.35 -42.70
C GLN A 566 25.36 -37.31 -41.21
N LYS A 567 26.29 -36.80 -40.37
CA LYS A 567 26.02 -36.54 -38.94
C LYS A 567 24.98 -35.44 -38.73
N GLY A 568 24.99 -34.40 -39.57
CA GLY A 568 23.96 -33.36 -39.57
C GLY A 568 22.58 -33.90 -39.94
N ALA A 569 22.49 -34.77 -40.93
CA ALA A 569 21.22 -35.44 -41.30
C ALA A 569 20.72 -36.37 -40.19
N GLU A 570 21.60 -37.16 -39.57
CA GLU A 570 21.26 -38.01 -38.41
C GLU A 570 20.78 -37.17 -37.21
N ALA A 571 21.45 -36.04 -36.91
CA ALA A 571 21.04 -35.12 -35.85
C ALA A 571 19.66 -34.51 -36.10
N MET A 572 19.42 -34.05 -37.33
CA MET A 572 18.14 -33.46 -37.72
C MET A 572 16.99 -34.48 -37.63
N ILE A 573 17.24 -35.75 -37.95
CA ILE A 573 16.24 -36.83 -37.78
C ILE A 573 15.93 -37.03 -36.30
N VAL A 574 16.96 -37.12 -35.46
CA VAL A 574 16.83 -37.39 -34.01
C VAL A 574 16.09 -36.25 -33.29
N THR A 575 16.37 -34.99 -33.61
CA THR A 575 15.72 -33.84 -32.96
C THR A 575 14.36 -33.48 -33.56
N LYS A 576 13.99 -34.07 -34.69
CA LYS A 576 12.77 -33.70 -35.44
C LYS A 576 11.51 -33.83 -34.60
N SER A 577 11.32 -34.93 -33.87
CA SER A 577 10.11 -35.15 -33.06
C SER A 577 9.89 -34.06 -32.00
N LEU A 578 10.99 -33.60 -31.38
CA LEU A 578 10.97 -32.51 -30.43
C LEU A 578 10.75 -31.16 -31.13
N LEU A 579 11.45 -30.90 -32.23
CA LEU A 579 11.31 -29.66 -32.99
C LEU A 579 9.91 -29.49 -33.58
N ASP A 580 9.31 -30.53 -34.16
CA ASP A 580 7.95 -30.50 -34.72
C ASP A 580 6.91 -30.22 -33.62
N TYR A 581 7.06 -30.84 -32.44
CA TYR A 581 6.20 -30.56 -31.29
C TYR A 581 6.35 -29.10 -30.82
N LEU A 582 7.61 -28.64 -30.66
CA LEU A 582 7.87 -27.26 -30.24
C LEU A 582 7.39 -26.25 -31.27
N ASP A 583 7.52 -26.53 -32.57
CA ASP A 583 7.12 -25.64 -33.66
C ASP A 583 5.61 -25.40 -33.67
N GLN A 584 4.82 -26.47 -33.54
CA GLN A 584 3.36 -26.37 -33.46
C GLN A 584 2.91 -25.50 -32.27
N ARG A 585 3.60 -25.61 -31.13
CA ARG A 585 3.26 -24.91 -29.89
C ARG A 585 3.77 -23.46 -29.88
N LEU A 586 5.01 -23.26 -30.30
CA LEU A 586 5.65 -21.94 -30.32
C LEU A 586 5.06 -21.04 -31.40
N THR A 587 4.63 -21.58 -32.54
CA THR A 587 3.91 -20.79 -33.55
C THR A 587 2.61 -20.24 -32.97
N PHE A 588 1.85 -21.07 -32.26
CA PHE A 588 0.66 -20.62 -31.53
C PHE A 588 1.00 -19.55 -30.49
N PHE A 589 2.03 -19.74 -29.66
CA PHE A 589 2.41 -18.73 -28.67
C PHE A 589 2.96 -17.44 -29.30
N ALA A 590 3.62 -17.52 -30.45
CA ALA A 590 4.13 -16.34 -31.15
C ALA A 590 3.00 -15.46 -31.69
N GLU A 591 1.85 -16.06 -32.05
CA GLU A 591 0.65 -15.33 -32.47
C GLU A 591 -0.17 -14.82 -31.28
N GLN A 592 -0.29 -15.62 -30.21
CA GLN A 592 -1.20 -15.34 -29.10
C GLN A 592 -0.57 -14.60 -27.91
N CYS A 593 0.76 -14.56 -27.80
CA CYS A 593 1.46 -13.89 -26.70
C CYS A 593 2.09 -12.56 -27.13
N GLU A 594 2.07 -11.57 -26.24
CA GLU A 594 2.89 -10.38 -26.42
C GLU A 594 4.39 -10.72 -26.45
N LYS A 595 5.20 -9.92 -27.16
CA LYS A 595 6.65 -10.15 -27.33
C LYS A 595 7.40 -10.35 -26.00
N THR A 596 7.01 -9.64 -24.95
CA THR A 596 7.64 -9.76 -23.62
C THR A 596 7.24 -11.07 -22.94
N VAL A 597 5.97 -11.45 -23.03
CA VAL A 597 5.44 -12.73 -22.51
C VAL A 597 6.10 -13.89 -23.25
N LEU A 598 6.10 -13.86 -24.59
CA LEU A 598 6.75 -14.88 -25.43
C LEU A 598 8.21 -15.07 -25.05
N LYS A 599 8.97 -13.99 -24.84
CA LYS A 599 10.38 -14.09 -24.43
C LYS A 599 10.56 -14.73 -23.05
N ARG A 600 9.69 -14.47 -22.09
CA ARG A 600 9.75 -15.12 -20.76
C ARG A 600 9.40 -16.60 -20.87
N LEU A 601 8.34 -16.91 -21.61
CA LEU A 601 7.92 -18.27 -21.92
C LEU A 601 9.04 -19.07 -22.58
N LEU A 602 9.67 -18.51 -23.61
CA LEU A 602 10.79 -19.14 -24.32
C LEU A 602 11.98 -19.41 -23.39
N LYS A 603 12.27 -18.52 -22.44
CA LYS A 603 13.37 -18.73 -21.46
C LYS A 603 13.08 -19.90 -20.55
N GLU A 604 11.88 -19.97 -19.98
CA GLU A 604 11.49 -21.08 -19.10
C GLU A 604 11.39 -22.39 -19.87
N LEU A 605 10.84 -22.36 -21.09
CA LEU A 605 10.77 -23.53 -21.97
C LEU A 605 12.17 -24.04 -22.35
N TRP A 606 13.10 -23.14 -22.69
CA TRP A 606 14.49 -23.50 -22.98
C TRP A 606 15.15 -24.19 -21.79
N LYS A 607 14.99 -23.65 -20.57
CA LYS A 607 15.54 -24.28 -19.36
C LYS A 607 14.94 -25.67 -19.13
N ALA A 608 13.62 -25.82 -19.27
CA ALA A 608 12.94 -27.10 -19.10
C ALA A 608 13.42 -28.14 -20.13
N VAL A 609 13.46 -27.78 -21.42
CA VAL A 609 13.92 -28.67 -22.50
C VAL A 609 15.36 -29.12 -22.27
N ILE A 610 16.27 -28.20 -21.92
CA ILE A 610 17.68 -28.53 -21.70
C ILE A 610 17.87 -29.36 -20.42
N SER A 611 17.18 -29.00 -19.34
CA SER A 611 17.19 -29.79 -18.09
C SER A 611 16.66 -31.20 -18.32
N ASP A 612 15.57 -31.37 -19.07
CA ASP A 612 15.02 -32.69 -19.37
C ASP A 612 15.91 -33.47 -20.35
N LEU A 613 16.54 -32.82 -21.34
CA LEU A 613 17.54 -33.48 -22.19
C LEU A 613 18.71 -34.00 -21.35
N GLU A 614 19.17 -33.22 -20.38
CA GLU A 614 20.20 -33.65 -19.44
C GLU A 614 19.71 -34.83 -18.58
N LYS A 615 18.58 -34.70 -17.91
CA LYS A 615 18.06 -35.68 -16.95
C LYS A 615 17.45 -36.93 -17.58
N VAL A 616 17.03 -36.91 -18.83
CA VAL A 616 16.38 -38.07 -19.48
C VAL A 616 17.37 -38.80 -20.38
N ILE A 617 18.21 -38.07 -21.13
CA ILE A 617 19.10 -38.66 -22.13
C ILE A 617 20.52 -38.84 -21.60
N VAL A 618 21.12 -37.81 -20.99
CA VAL A 618 22.56 -37.81 -20.67
C VAL A 618 22.85 -38.35 -19.28
N LEU A 619 22.03 -37.98 -18.30
CA LEU A 619 22.08 -38.35 -16.89
C LEU A 619 20.74 -38.96 -16.44
N PRO A 620 20.25 -40.06 -17.06
CA PRO A 620 19.00 -40.66 -16.65
C PRO A 620 19.06 -41.09 -15.18
N PRO A 621 18.09 -40.66 -14.34
CA PRO A 621 18.05 -41.05 -12.94
C PRO A 621 18.04 -42.57 -12.85
N PHE A 622 18.83 -43.12 -11.93
CA PHE A 622 18.76 -44.55 -11.64
C PHE A 622 17.34 -44.86 -11.20
N ALA A 623 16.61 -45.66 -11.99
CA ALA A 623 15.20 -45.97 -11.78
C ALA A 623 14.91 -46.49 -10.37
N ASP A 624 15.95 -46.97 -9.67
CA ASP A 624 15.86 -47.35 -8.27
C ASP A 624 17.19 -47.11 -7.52
N SER A 625 17.42 -45.90 -7.02
CA SER A 625 18.41 -45.70 -5.93
C SER A 625 18.10 -46.60 -4.72
N LYS A 626 16.84 -47.05 -4.60
CA LYS A 626 16.38 -48.03 -3.61
C LYS A 626 16.62 -49.50 -3.98
N ASN A 627 16.77 -49.90 -5.24
CA ASN A 627 17.00 -51.32 -5.61
C ASN A 627 18.49 -51.68 -5.74
N LEU A 628 19.39 -50.70 -5.79
CA LEU A 628 20.77 -50.89 -5.36
C LEU A 628 20.86 -51.37 -3.89
N LEU A 629 19.80 -51.18 -3.09
CA LEU A 629 19.72 -51.69 -1.72
C LEU A 629 19.30 -53.16 -1.65
N THR A 630 18.68 -53.81 -2.65
CA THR A 630 17.98 -55.11 -2.45
C THR A 630 18.64 -56.34 -3.08
N ILE A 631 19.83 -56.24 -3.66
CA ILE A 631 20.44 -57.35 -4.39
C ILE A 631 21.44 -58.13 -3.49
N PRO A 632 21.55 -59.47 -3.58
CA PRO A 632 22.57 -60.24 -2.88
C PRO A 632 23.98 -59.85 -3.36
N ALA A 633 24.99 -59.85 -2.49
CA ALA A 633 26.36 -59.65 -2.92
C ALA A 633 26.93 -60.97 -3.49
N ALA A 634 26.91 -61.16 -4.79
CA ALA A 634 27.70 -62.24 -5.36
C ALA A 634 28.13 -61.84 -6.76
N LYS A 635 29.43 -61.99 -7.01
CA LYS A 635 30.11 -61.78 -8.29
C LYS A 635 30.25 -60.32 -8.72
N ILE A 636 31.51 -59.96 -8.99
CA ILE A 636 31.93 -58.75 -9.72
C ILE A 636 31.03 -58.56 -10.96
N GLU A 637 30.73 -59.64 -11.67
CA GLU A 637 29.88 -59.67 -12.85
C GLU A 637 28.46 -59.11 -12.63
N ASP A 638 27.85 -59.28 -11.45
CA ASP A 638 26.48 -58.80 -11.20
C ASP A 638 26.44 -57.30 -10.85
N ALA A 639 27.50 -56.75 -10.23
CA ALA A 639 27.67 -55.30 -10.05
C ALA A 639 27.93 -54.59 -11.38
N TYR A 640 28.71 -55.22 -12.26
CA TYR A 640 28.83 -54.78 -13.65
C TYR A 640 27.48 -54.87 -14.34
N ARG A 641 26.77 -56.00 -14.28
CA ARG A 641 25.43 -56.17 -14.87
C ARG A 641 24.42 -55.12 -14.40
N LEU A 642 24.50 -54.66 -13.16
CA LEU A 642 23.61 -53.60 -12.66
C LEU A 642 24.02 -52.20 -13.14
N LEU A 643 25.32 -51.92 -13.19
CA LEU A 643 25.85 -50.64 -13.67
C LEU A 643 25.93 -50.56 -15.20
N SER A 644 25.91 -51.70 -15.90
CA SER A 644 25.89 -51.86 -17.35
C SER A 644 24.48 -52.16 -17.89
N GLY A 645 23.51 -52.50 -17.03
CA GLY A 645 22.09 -52.69 -17.39
C GLY A 645 21.65 -54.11 -17.77
N GLU A 646 22.50 -55.13 -17.64
CA GLU A 646 22.26 -56.51 -18.11
C GLU A 646 21.20 -57.34 -17.33
N LEU A 647 20.78 -56.94 -16.13
CA LEU A 647 19.70 -57.64 -15.38
C LEU A 647 18.28 -57.15 -15.70
N GLY A 648 18.14 -56.21 -16.64
CA GLY A 648 16.88 -55.79 -17.22
C GLY A 648 17.00 -55.69 -18.74
N ARG A 649 15.90 -55.45 -19.45
CA ARG A 649 15.92 -55.09 -20.88
C ARG A 649 16.55 -53.69 -21.13
N ASP A 650 17.54 -53.29 -20.33
CA ASP A 650 18.06 -51.92 -20.18
C ASP A 650 19.55 -51.83 -20.59
N ASN A 651 20.02 -52.71 -21.48
CA ASN A 651 21.36 -52.60 -22.12
C ASN A 651 21.54 -51.31 -22.95
N ASP A 652 20.46 -50.58 -23.24
CA ASP A 652 20.41 -49.44 -24.17
C ASP A 652 20.37 -48.09 -23.44
N ARG A 653 20.92 -47.97 -22.20
CA ARG A 653 20.82 -46.74 -21.40
C ARG A 653 22.03 -45.79 -21.39
N SER A 654 23.18 -46.20 -21.92
CA SER A 654 24.36 -45.32 -22.04
C SER A 654 24.56 -44.87 -23.48
N LEU A 655 25.09 -43.65 -23.64
CA LEU A 655 25.33 -43.06 -24.96
C LEU A 655 26.72 -43.46 -25.48
N THR A 656 26.77 -43.88 -26.74
CA THR A 656 28.03 -44.05 -27.49
C THR A 656 28.61 -42.69 -27.89
N GLN A 657 29.92 -42.66 -28.17
CA GLN A 657 30.59 -41.43 -28.62
C GLN A 657 29.98 -40.85 -29.91
N LYS A 658 29.48 -41.70 -30.82
CA LYS A 658 28.75 -41.25 -32.03
C LYS A 658 27.42 -40.58 -31.65
N GLN A 659 26.65 -41.18 -30.74
CA GLN A 659 25.38 -40.63 -30.26
C GLN A 659 25.58 -39.29 -29.53
N CYS A 660 26.63 -39.13 -28.72
CA CYS A 660 26.95 -37.84 -28.08
C CYS A 660 27.25 -36.74 -29.10
N GLN A 661 28.00 -37.03 -30.16
CA GLN A 661 28.30 -36.05 -31.23
C GLN A 661 27.05 -35.65 -32.02
N ILE A 662 26.13 -36.59 -32.24
CA ILE A 662 24.85 -36.33 -32.92
C ILE A 662 23.96 -35.46 -32.04
N LEU A 663 23.89 -35.76 -30.74
CA LEU A 663 23.14 -34.94 -29.78
C LEU A 663 23.71 -33.53 -29.65
N ASP A 664 25.03 -33.38 -29.57
CA ASP A 664 25.69 -32.05 -29.52
C ASP A 664 25.40 -31.22 -30.79
N ARG A 665 25.38 -31.86 -31.97
CA ARG A 665 24.93 -31.19 -33.19
C ARG A 665 23.44 -30.82 -33.14
N GLY A 666 22.58 -31.71 -32.64
CA GLY A 666 21.16 -31.44 -32.46
C GLY A 666 20.87 -30.30 -31.47
N LEU A 667 21.73 -30.10 -30.47
CA LEU A 667 21.66 -28.94 -29.57
C LEU A 667 21.93 -27.62 -30.30
N GLU A 668 22.79 -27.61 -31.32
CA GLU A 668 22.98 -26.43 -32.17
C GLU A 668 21.72 -26.11 -32.98
N ASP A 669 21.05 -27.13 -33.52
CA ASP A 669 19.79 -26.96 -34.27
C ASP A 669 18.65 -26.45 -33.33
N LEU A 670 18.55 -26.98 -32.10
CA LEU A 670 17.64 -26.46 -31.07
C LEU A 670 17.94 -25.00 -30.70
N LYS A 671 19.21 -24.62 -30.58
CA LYS A 671 19.59 -23.21 -30.33
C LYS A 671 19.17 -22.30 -31.48
N GLU A 672 19.37 -22.71 -32.73
CA GLU A 672 18.95 -21.94 -33.90
C GLU A 672 17.42 -21.78 -33.94
N PHE A 673 16.69 -22.84 -33.58
CA PHE A 673 15.25 -22.84 -33.47
C PHE A 673 14.75 -21.84 -32.41
N PHE A 674 15.26 -21.90 -31.18
CA PHE A 674 14.89 -20.93 -30.12
C PHE A 674 15.39 -19.50 -30.40
N HIS A 675 16.41 -19.34 -31.24
CA HIS A 675 16.86 -18.03 -31.70
C HIS A 675 15.89 -17.41 -32.71
N ALA A 676 15.27 -18.23 -33.56
CA ALA A 676 14.27 -17.85 -34.56
C ALA A 676 14.69 -16.61 -35.38
N SER A 677 15.93 -16.63 -35.91
CA SER A 677 16.51 -15.52 -36.70
C SER A 677 16.43 -14.14 -36.02
N GLY A 678 16.47 -14.09 -34.69
CA GLY A 678 16.42 -12.86 -33.89
C GLY A 678 15.04 -12.49 -33.35
N GLN A 679 13.98 -13.22 -33.72
CA GLN A 679 12.64 -13.02 -33.16
C GLN A 679 12.45 -13.69 -31.79
N GLY A 680 13.25 -14.73 -31.50
CA GLY A 680 13.21 -15.47 -30.23
C GLY A 680 14.24 -14.97 -29.21
N LEU A 681 15.02 -15.90 -28.66
CA LEU A 681 16.05 -15.63 -27.66
C LEU A 681 17.37 -15.18 -28.30
N LYS A 682 18.14 -14.35 -27.59
CA LYS A 682 19.49 -13.95 -28.05
C LYS A 682 20.46 -15.13 -27.93
N LYS A 683 21.30 -15.38 -28.95
CA LYS A 683 22.31 -16.47 -28.93
C LYS A 683 23.21 -16.43 -27.69
N ASN A 684 23.70 -15.24 -27.32
CA ASN A 684 24.53 -15.04 -26.12
C ASN A 684 23.82 -15.42 -24.80
N TYR A 685 22.48 -15.29 -24.74
CA TYR A 685 21.73 -15.75 -23.58
C TYR A 685 21.69 -17.29 -23.52
N LEU A 686 21.39 -17.93 -24.65
CA LEU A 686 21.33 -19.40 -24.76
C LEU A 686 22.68 -20.04 -24.37
N GLU A 687 23.81 -19.47 -24.81
CA GLU A 687 25.15 -19.97 -24.53
C GLU A 687 25.57 -19.86 -23.05
N LYS A 688 25.05 -18.87 -22.34
CA LYS A 688 25.39 -18.59 -20.93
C LYS A 688 24.42 -19.22 -19.93
N THR A 689 23.44 -19.97 -20.41
CA THR A 689 22.44 -20.60 -19.56
C THR A 689 23.07 -21.76 -18.78
N LEU A 690 22.85 -21.82 -17.46
CA LEU A 690 23.48 -22.80 -16.56
C LEU A 690 23.14 -24.24 -16.96
N GLU A 691 21.90 -24.47 -17.36
CA GLU A 691 21.37 -25.75 -17.82
C GLU A 691 22.13 -26.24 -19.07
N LEU A 692 22.44 -25.36 -20.02
CA LEU A 692 23.21 -25.74 -21.21
C LEU A 692 24.68 -26.04 -20.86
N GLN A 693 25.27 -25.28 -19.94
CA GLN A 693 26.63 -25.52 -19.47
C GLN A 693 26.73 -26.87 -18.74
N SER A 694 25.75 -27.19 -17.90
CA SER A 694 25.64 -28.48 -17.22
C SER A 694 25.51 -29.63 -18.22
N LEU A 695 24.58 -29.52 -19.17
CA LEU A 695 24.40 -30.52 -20.23
C LEU A 695 25.67 -30.72 -21.08
N LYS A 696 26.35 -29.64 -21.49
CA LYS A 696 27.62 -29.73 -22.24
C LYS A 696 28.73 -30.35 -21.42
N TYR A 697 28.80 -30.04 -20.12
CA TYR A 697 29.75 -30.68 -19.22
C TYR A 697 29.45 -32.19 -19.11
N ALA A 698 28.19 -32.57 -18.91
CA ALA A 698 27.77 -33.97 -18.85
C ALA A 698 28.09 -34.73 -20.15
N LEU A 699 27.85 -34.12 -21.32
CA LEU A 699 28.24 -34.68 -22.62
C LEU A 699 29.76 -34.82 -22.77
N SER A 700 30.54 -33.89 -22.23
CA SER A 700 31.99 -33.95 -22.29
C SER A 700 32.55 -35.19 -21.57
N LEU A 701 31.92 -35.64 -20.48
CA LEU A 701 32.34 -36.82 -19.71
C LEU A 701 32.39 -38.08 -20.61
N TYR A 702 31.44 -38.24 -21.52
CA TYR A 702 31.41 -39.37 -22.46
C TYR A 702 32.58 -39.38 -23.46
N THR A 703 33.25 -38.25 -23.65
CA THR A 703 34.40 -38.10 -24.55
C THR A 703 35.77 -38.13 -23.86
N GLN A 704 35.79 -38.11 -22.52
CA GLN A 704 37.03 -38.08 -21.74
C GLN A 704 37.72 -39.45 -21.67
N THR A 705 39.04 -39.47 -21.44
CA THR A 705 39.81 -40.72 -21.20
C THR A 705 39.50 -41.30 -19.82
N THR A 706 39.92 -42.54 -19.56
CA THR A 706 39.64 -43.23 -18.27
C THR A 706 40.31 -42.50 -17.12
N ASP A 707 41.56 -42.07 -17.32
CA ASP A 707 42.32 -41.32 -16.33
C ASP A 707 41.66 -39.97 -16.00
N SER A 708 41.19 -39.23 -17.00
CA SER A 708 40.50 -37.95 -16.79
C SER A 708 39.18 -38.12 -16.02
N LEU A 709 38.44 -39.18 -16.30
CA LEU A 709 37.20 -39.51 -15.58
C LEU A 709 37.47 -39.88 -14.13
N ILE A 710 38.47 -40.73 -13.86
CA ILE A 710 38.87 -41.11 -12.50
C ILE A 710 39.36 -39.87 -11.73
N LYS A 711 40.20 -39.04 -12.35
CA LYS A 711 40.67 -37.78 -11.76
C LYS A 711 39.51 -36.86 -11.38
N THR A 712 38.55 -36.69 -12.30
CA THR A 712 37.36 -35.88 -12.06
C THR A 712 36.54 -36.43 -10.89
N PHE A 713 36.29 -37.74 -10.89
CA PHE A 713 35.57 -38.43 -9.81
C PHE A 713 36.20 -38.16 -8.44
N VAL A 714 37.51 -38.40 -8.29
CA VAL A 714 38.21 -38.24 -7.01
C VAL A 714 38.13 -36.80 -6.52
N LYS A 715 38.22 -35.81 -7.42
CA LYS A 715 38.13 -34.38 -7.05
C LYS A 715 36.72 -33.95 -6.68
N THR A 716 35.69 -34.43 -7.37
CA THR A 716 34.31 -33.93 -7.19
C THR A 716 33.56 -34.62 -6.05
N GLU A 717 33.80 -35.92 -5.82
CA GLU A 717 32.97 -36.75 -4.93
C GLU A 717 33.17 -36.45 -3.44
N LYS A 718 32.17 -35.94 -2.73
CA LYS A 718 32.33 -35.50 -1.32
C LYS A 718 31.64 -36.38 -0.28
N GLU A 719 30.72 -37.26 -0.70
CA GLU A 719 29.82 -37.97 0.20
C GLU A 719 30.21 -39.44 0.45
N GLN A 720 31.41 -39.85 0.05
CA GLN A 720 31.87 -41.25 0.05
C GLN A 720 31.81 -41.93 1.43
N ASP A 721 32.11 -41.20 2.50
CA ASP A 721 32.31 -41.76 3.85
C ASP A 721 31.04 -41.73 4.71
N ARG A 722 29.97 -41.09 4.21
CA ARG A 722 28.71 -40.87 4.96
C ARG A 722 28.11 -42.15 5.56
N PRO A 723 28.04 -43.30 4.85
CA PRO A 723 27.52 -44.55 5.42
C PRO A 723 28.33 -45.06 6.62
N ALA A 724 29.63 -44.75 6.71
CA ALA A 724 30.46 -45.15 7.84
C ALA A 724 30.11 -44.37 9.12
N PHE A 725 29.59 -43.15 8.98
CA PHE A 725 29.13 -42.32 10.11
C PHE A 725 27.69 -42.62 10.52
N GLU A 726 26.82 -43.01 9.57
CA GLU A 726 25.44 -43.39 9.87
C GLU A 726 25.35 -44.77 10.54
N GLU A 727 26.08 -45.77 10.03
CA GLU A 727 26.10 -47.14 10.56
C GLU A 727 27.50 -47.75 10.51
N SER A 728 28.25 -47.62 11.61
CA SER A 728 29.61 -48.16 11.73
C SER A 728 29.63 -49.64 12.11
N PHE A 729 30.40 -50.43 11.35
CA PHE A 729 30.64 -51.86 11.54
C PHE A 729 32.00 -52.19 12.17
N GLY A 730 32.65 -51.19 12.77
CA GLY A 730 33.97 -51.30 13.40
C GLY A 730 34.87 -50.16 12.94
N GLU A 731 36.11 -50.14 13.42
CA GLU A 731 37.07 -49.09 13.09
C GLU A 731 38.44 -49.69 12.75
N VAL A 732 39.18 -49.05 11.85
CA VAL A 732 40.57 -49.42 11.52
C VAL A 732 41.49 -48.25 11.80
N SER A 733 42.57 -48.52 12.51
CA SER A 733 43.65 -47.58 12.74
C SER A 733 44.66 -47.67 11.60
N ILE A 734 44.77 -46.59 10.84
CA ILE A 734 45.67 -46.46 9.69
C ILE A 734 46.52 -45.20 9.87
N GLN A 735 47.80 -45.34 9.55
CA GLN A 735 48.71 -44.22 9.39
C GLN A 735 49.13 -44.14 7.92
N VAL A 736 48.99 -42.97 7.32
CA VAL A 736 49.36 -42.68 5.93
C VAL A 736 50.38 -41.55 5.94
N ASP A 737 51.56 -41.82 5.40
CA ASP A 737 52.65 -40.85 5.24
C ASP A 737 52.90 -40.62 3.75
N LEU A 738 52.92 -39.37 3.32
CA LEU A 738 53.17 -38.98 1.93
C LEU A 738 54.57 -38.38 1.80
N PHE A 739 55.41 -38.98 0.95
CA PHE A 739 56.75 -38.49 0.67
C PHE A 739 56.91 -38.19 -0.83
N THR A 740 57.21 -36.95 -1.17
CA THR A 740 57.55 -36.55 -2.54
C THR A 740 59.05 -36.50 -2.71
N HIS A 741 59.59 -37.25 -3.67
CA HIS A 741 61.03 -37.27 -3.90
C HIS A 741 61.49 -35.94 -4.53
N PRO A 742 62.38 -35.17 -3.87
CA PRO A 742 62.71 -33.80 -4.27
C PRO A 742 63.44 -33.69 -5.63
N GLY A 743 64.00 -34.77 -6.15
CA GLY A 743 64.72 -34.78 -7.44
C GLY A 743 63.93 -35.33 -8.63
N THR A 744 62.98 -36.25 -8.39
CA THR A 744 62.24 -36.94 -9.48
C THR A 744 60.77 -36.50 -9.55
N GLY A 745 60.25 -35.87 -8.49
CA GLY A 745 58.84 -35.51 -8.37
C GLY A 745 57.91 -36.69 -8.12
N GLU A 746 58.43 -37.92 -7.99
CA GLU A 746 57.62 -39.10 -7.71
C GLU A 746 57.09 -39.09 -6.28
N HIS A 747 55.82 -39.45 -6.11
CA HIS A 747 55.19 -39.50 -4.80
C HIS A 747 55.16 -40.94 -4.26
N LYS A 748 55.60 -41.15 -3.03
CA LYS A 748 55.54 -42.42 -2.31
C LYS A 748 54.55 -42.30 -1.16
N VAL A 749 53.48 -43.08 -1.22
CA VAL A 749 52.48 -43.19 -0.15
C VAL A 749 52.83 -44.40 0.70
N THR A 750 53.12 -44.18 1.98
CA THR A 750 53.40 -45.25 2.94
C THR A 750 52.19 -45.42 3.84
N VAL A 751 51.58 -46.60 3.82
CA VAL A 751 50.37 -46.91 4.60
C VAL A 751 50.70 -48.00 5.61
N LYS A 752 50.57 -47.67 6.89
CA LYS A 752 50.72 -48.61 8.01
C LYS A 752 49.36 -48.95 8.61
N VAL A 753 48.97 -50.22 8.50
CA VAL A 753 47.76 -50.76 9.13
C VAL A 753 48.14 -51.22 10.54
N VAL A 754 47.68 -50.49 11.55
CA VAL A 754 48.05 -50.74 12.96
C VAL A 754 47.18 -51.84 13.54
N ALA A 755 45.86 -51.61 13.58
CA ALA A 755 44.89 -52.53 14.17
C ALA A 755 43.48 -52.24 13.63
N ALA A 756 42.56 -53.19 13.81
CA ALA A 756 41.13 -52.94 13.72
C ALA A 756 40.47 -53.19 15.08
N ASN A 757 39.34 -52.54 15.35
CA ASN A 757 38.64 -52.58 16.62
C ASN A 757 37.13 -52.68 16.41
N GLY A 758 36.45 -53.37 17.32
CA GLY A 758 34.99 -53.43 17.37
C GLY A 758 34.32 -53.96 16.10
N LEU A 759 34.98 -54.89 15.36
CA LEU A 759 34.46 -55.41 14.09
C LEU A 759 33.12 -56.13 14.30
N LYS A 760 32.00 -55.56 13.87
CA LYS A 760 30.69 -56.20 14.01
C LYS A 760 30.55 -57.30 12.96
N TRP A 761 30.79 -58.56 13.32
CA TRP A 761 30.70 -59.70 12.40
C TRP A 761 30.07 -60.91 13.10
N ARG A 762 29.12 -61.56 12.42
CA ARG A 762 28.46 -62.79 12.88
C ARG A 762 28.85 -63.92 11.93
N THR A 763 29.56 -64.93 12.43
CA THR A 763 29.93 -66.11 11.64
C THR A 763 29.71 -67.39 12.43
N THR A 764 29.28 -68.45 11.75
CA THR A 764 29.16 -69.81 12.30
C THR A 764 30.47 -70.61 12.15
N GLY A 765 31.45 -70.07 11.42
CA GLY A 765 32.75 -70.68 11.16
C GLY A 765 33.93 -69.95 11.82
N MET A 766 35.15 -70.22 11.36
CA MET A 766 36.36 -69.50 11.82
C MET A 766 36.40 -68.09 11.24
N PHE A 767 36.35 -67.08 12.12
CA PHE A 767 36.55 -65.69 11.75
C PHE A 767 38.03 -65.40 11.47
N ARG A 768 38.37 -64.83 10.31
CA ARG A 768 39.75 -64.52 9.89
C ARG A 768 39.83 -63.15 9.21
N PRO A 769 39.66 -62.05 9.96
CA PRO A 769 39.74 -60.72 9.40
C PRO A 769 41.13 -60.40 8.84
N TYR A 770 41.13 -59.66 7.73
CA TYR A 770 42.28 -58.98 7.16
C TYR A 770 41.86 -57.64 6.55
N VAL A 771 42.81 -56.73 6.34
CA VAL A 771 42.59 -55.43 5.72
C VAL A 771 43.20 -55.45 4.32
N GLU A 772 42.39 -55.14 3.32
CA GLU A 772 42.80 -54.88 1.94
C GLU A 772 42.87 -53.37 1.72
N LEU A 773 43.99 -52.92 1.15
CA LEU A 773 44.26 -51.55 0.77
C LEU A 773 44.38 -51.48 -0.75
N ALA A 774 43.62 -50.57 -1.36
CA ALA A 774 43.69 -50.32 -2.79
C ALA A 774 43.84 -48.81 -3.06
N ILE A 775 44.86 -48.41 -3.83
CA ILE A 775 45.02 -47.03 -4.26
C ILE A 775 44.31 -46.82 -5.61
N CYS A 776 43.50 -45.77 -5.69
CA CYS A 776 42.75 -45.38 -6.88
C CYS A 776 43.15 -43.98 -7.32
N GLY A 777 43.24 -43.77 -8.63
CA GLY A 777 43.58 -42.49 -9.24
C GLY A 777 44.06 -42.66 -10.68
N PRO A 778 44.38 -41.56 -11.38
CA PRO A 778 44.81 -41.58 -12.76
C PRO A 778 46.19 -42.23 -12.95
N HIS A 779 46.45 -42.78 -14.13
CA HIS A 779 47.74 -43.28 -14.62
C HIS A 779 48.34 -44.44 -13.80
N LEU A 780 47.49 -45.28 -13.22
CA LEU A 780 47.92 -46.42 -12.40
C LEU A 780 48.04 -47.74 -13.19
N HIS A 781 47.94 -47.73 -14.52
CA HIS A 781 47.77 -48.95 -15.32
C HIS A 781 48.85 -50.02 -15.09
N ASP A 782 50.13 -49.61 -15.04
CA ASP A 782 51.30 -50.49 -14.87
C ASP A 782 51.76 -50.68 -13.41
N LYS A 783 51.03 -50.13 -12.45
CA LYS A 783 51.46 -50.06 -11.05
C LYS A 783 50.74 -51.08 -10.18
N LYS A 784 51.39 -51.56 -9.12
CA LYS A 784 50.74 -52.41 -8.12
C LYS A 784 49.79 -51.56 -7.27
N ARG A 785 48.48 -51.82 -7.39
CA ARG A 785 47.42 -51.01 -6.77
C ARG A 785 46.84 -51.60 -5.48
N LYS A 786 47.03 -52.90 -5.22
CA LYS A 786 46.41 -53.63 -4.10
C LYS A 786 47.43 -54.30 -3.19
N HIS A 787 47.19 -54.20 -1.89
CA HIS A 787 47.94 -54.87 -0.82
C HIS A 787 46.97 -55.38 0.24
N SER A 788 47.31 -56.50 0.88
CA SER A 788 46.49 -57.08 1.96
C SER A 788 47.36 -57.46 3.14
N THR A 789 46.85 -57.28 4.35
CA THR A 789 47.52 -57.74 5.58
C THR A 789 47.45 -59.25 5.70
N LYS A 790 48.29 -59.82 6.58
CA LYS A 790 48.09 -61.22 7.01
C LYS A 790 46.78 -61.34 7.77
N THR A 791 46.11 -62.48 7.60
CA THR A 791 44.88 -62.81 8.32
C THR A 791 45.17 -63.03 9.81
N LYS A 792 44.21 -62.66 10.67
CA LYS A 792 44.27 -62.93 12.11
C LYS A 792 43.13 -63.82 12.51
N SER A 793 43.41 -64.91 13.21
CA SER A 793 42.39 -65.91 13.54
C SER A 793 41.59 -65.52 14.77
N ASN A 794 40.27 -65.59 14.64
CA ASN A 794 39.25 -65.54 15.68
C ASN A 794 39.34 -64.35 16.64
N THR A 795 39.52 -63.14 16.09
CA THR A 795 39.61 -61.91 16.88
C THR A 795 38.82 -60.77 16.25
N TRP A 796 38.03 -60.08 17.07
CA TRP A 796 37.27 -58.88 16.70
C TRP A 796 38.08 -57.59 16.87
N ILE A 797 39.32 -57.71 17.37
CA ILE A 797 40.28 -56.61 17.59
C ILE A 797 41.67 -57.04 17.05
N PRO A 798 41.81 -57.30 15.74
CA PRO A 798 43.07 -57.76 15.16
C PRO A 798 44.14 -56.66 15.19
N LYS A 799 45.37 -57.03 15.60
CA LYS A 799 46.57 -56.18 15.50
C LYS A 799 47.45 -56.67 14.36
N TYR A 800 47.70 -55.81 13.37
CA TYR A 800 48.47 -56.13 12.17
C TYR A 800 49.89 -55.59 12.26
N ASN A 801 50.05 -54.29 12.49
CA ASN A 801 51.34 -53.58 12.45
C ASN A 801 52.12 -53.83 11.15
N GLU A 802 51.42 -53.87 10.02
CA GLU A 802 52.02 -54.10 8.69
C GLU A 802 52.09 -52.78 7.91
N THR A 803 53.17 -52.58 7.16
CA THR A 803 53.41 -51.36 6.37
C THR A 803 53.52 -51.69 4.89
N PHE A 804 52.84 -50.90 4.06
CA PHE A 804 52.78 -51.04 2.61
C PHE A 804 53.21 -49.74 1.95
N HIS A 805 53.73 -49.84 0.73
CA HIS A 805 54.20 -48.70 -0.04
C HIS A 805 53.54 -48.69 -1.42
N PHE A 806 52.95 -47.55 -1.78
CA PHE A 806 52.45 -47.28 -3.12
C PHE A 806 53.34 -46.22 -3.77
N LEU A 807 53.83 -46.50 -4.98
CA LEU A 807 54.66 -45.59 -5.75
C LEU A 807 53.82 -44.89 -6.81
N LEU A 808 53.39 -43.66 -6.56
CA LEU A 808 52.68 -42.82 -7.52
C LEU A 808 53.67 -42.19 -8.52
N GLY A 809 53.17 -41.77 -9.69
CA GLY A 809 54.00 -41.14 -10.73
C GLY A 809 54.39 -39.71 -10.36
N ASN A 810 55.00 -39.00 -11.30
CA ASN A 810 55.19 -37.53 -11.23
C ASN A 810 54.21 -36.77 -12.16
N GLU A 811 53.28 -37.48 -12.79
CA GLU A 811 52.37 -36.94 -13.81
C GLU A 811 51.22 -36.12 -13.21
N GLU A 812 50.77 -36.48 -12.01
CA GLU A 812 49.62 -35.88 -11.34
C GLU A 812 49.91 -35.66 -9.85
N GLU A 813 49.28 -34.62 -9.29
CA GLU A 813 49.40 -34.31 -7.88
C GLU A 813 48.74 -35.40 -7.01
N PRO A 814 49.23 -35.62 -5.77
CA PRO A 814 48.66 -36.66 -4.90
C PRO A 814 47.20 -36.41 -4.54
N ASP A 815 46.69 -35.17 -4.70
CA ASP A 815 45.29 -34.81 -4.47
C ASP A 815 44.29 -35.51 -5.43
N CYS A 816 44.78 -36.07 -6.53
CA CYS A 816 44.01 -36.81 -7.54
C CYS A 816 43.83 -38.30 -7.18
N TYR A 817 44.35 -38.73 -6.03
CA TYR A 817 44.36 -40.11 -5.60
C TYR A 817 43.62 -40.30 -4.28
N GLU A 818 43.08 -41.50 -4.09
CA GLU A 818 42.40 -41.91 -2.87
C GLU A 818 42.76 -43.36 -2.52
N LEU A 819 42.70 -43.67 -1.23
CA LEU A 819 43.00 -44.98 -0.67
C LEU A 819 41.69 -45.64 -0.23
N ASN A 820 41.26 -46.68 -0.94
CA ASN A 820 40.14 -47.52 -0.55
C ASN A 820 40.62 -48.57 0.46
N ILE A 821 39.86 -48.71 1.55
CA ILE A 821 40.13 -49.64 2.64
C ILE A 821 38.94 -50.58 2.75
N ALA A 822 39.21 -51.88 2.67
CA ALA A 822 38.20 -52.91 2.85
C ALA A 822 38.66 -53.91 3.92
N VAL A 823 37.87 -54.06 4.98
CA VAL A 823 38.07 -55.15 5.95
C VAL A 823 37.23 -56.33 5.51
N LYS A 824 37.87 -57.48 5.33
CA LYS A 824 37.25 -58.70 4.82
C LYS A 824 37.50 -59.89 5.74
N ASP A 825 36.58 -60.85 5.72
CA ASP A 825 36.72 -62.14 6.39
C ASP A 825 37.18 -63.21 5.40
N TYR A 826 38.37 -63.77 5.61
CA TYR A 826 38.97 -64.74 4.70
C TYR A 826 38.22 -66.08 4.72
N SER A 827 37.82 -66.56 3.55
CA SER A 827 37.13 -67.85 3.37
C SER A 827 37.93 -68.81 2.48
N PHE A 828 38.16 -70.04 2.96
CA PHE A 828 38.96 -71.04 2.23
C PHE A 828 38.26 -71.60 0.96
N MET A 829 36.93 -71.58 0.91
CA MET A 829 36.11 -72.20 -0.16
C MET A 829 35.06 -71.25 -0.76
N ARG A 830 35.05 -69.99 -0.34
CA ARG A 830 34.07 -68.96 -0.76
C ARG A 830 34.81 -67.66 -1.02
N GLU A 831 34.16 -66.74 -1.73
CA GLU A 831 34.67 -65.37 -1.83
C GLU A 831 34.76 -64.73 -0.45
N ASP A 832 35.81 -63.93 -0.25
CA ASP A 832 36.03 -63.21 1.00
C ASP A 832 34.92 -62.18 1.21
N ARG A 833 34.28 -62.24 2.39
CA ARG A 833 33.12 -61.39 2.68
C ARG A 833 33.56 -60.06 3.25
N ILE A 834 32.92 -58.97 2.80
CA ILE A 834 33.21 -57.62 3.25
C ILE A 834 32.55 -57.37 4.61
N ILE A 835 33.36 -57.02 5.60
CA ILE A 835 32.95 -56.59 6.94
C ILE A 835 32.65 -55.09 6.91
N GLY A 836 33.47 -54.29 6.24
CA GLY A 836 33.18 -52.88 6.07
C GLY A 836 34.23 -52.15 5.25
N LEU A 837 33.85 -50.96 4.80
CA LEU A 837 34.55 -50.19 3.78
C LEU A 837 34.73 -48.75 4.25
N ASN A 838 35.84 -48.12 3.87
CA ASN A 838 36.00 -46.68 3.92
C ASN A 838 37.01 -46.19 2.86
N VAL A 839 37.02 -44.90 2.58
CA VAL A 839 37.90 -44.24 1.63
C VAL A 839 38.66 -43.12 2.37
N ILE A 840 39.95 -42.96 2.08
CA ILE A 840 40.72 -41.79 2.50
C ILE A 840 41.16 -41.06 1.25
N LYS A 841 40.78 -39.80 1.09
CA LYS A 841 41.34 -38.94 0.04
C LYS A 841 42.75 -38.51 0.41
N LEU A 842 43.70 -38.65 -0.51
CA LEU A 842 45.06 -38.21 -0.24
C LEU A 842 45.19 -36.70 -0.12
N THR A 843 44.20 -35.93 -0.61
CA THR A 843 44.10 -34.47 -0.36
C THR A 843 44.19 -34.14 1.13
N GLN A 844 43.54 -34.94 1.99
CA GLN A 844 43.58 -34.76 3.45
C GLN A 844 44.98 -35.03 4.04
N VAL A 845 45.74 -35.91 3.41
CA VAL A 845 47.10 -36.29 3.82
C VAL A 845 48.12 -35.27 3.33
N CYS A 846 47.93 -34.70 2.13
CA CYS A 846 48.78 -33.67 1.55
C CYS A 846 48.92 -32.44 2.46
N GLU A 847 47.85 -32.01 3.11
CA GLU A 847 47.84 -30.82 3.97
C GLU A 847 48.67 -31.01 5.24
N GLN A 848 48.79 -32.24 5.76
CA GLN A 848 49.41 -32.55 7.05
C GLN A 848 50.76 -33.28 6.94
N GLY A 849 51.08 -33.85 5.76
CA GLY A 849 52.30 -34.62 5.49
C GLY A 849 52.30 -36.05 6.08
N SER A 850 51.73 -36.21 7.27
CA SER A 850 51.48 -37.49 7.92
C SER A 850 50.11 -37.46 8.57
N TRP A 851 49.31 -38.50 8.34
CA TRP A 851 47.94 -38.62 8.84
C TRP A 851 47.76 -39.95 9.56
N SER A 852 47.25 -39.92 10.81
CA SER A 852 46.98 -41.13 11.57
C SER A 852 45.66 -40.99 12.33
N SER A 853 44.73 -41.92 12.10
CA SER A 853 43.42 -41.90 12.77
C SER A 853 42.77 -43.28 12.85
N TRP A 854 41.76 -43.38 13.72
CA TRP A 854 40.77 -44.47 13.69
C TRP A 854 39.66 -44.09 12.72
N ILE A 855 39.37 -45.01 11.79
CA ILE A 855 38.46 -44.78 10.68
C ILE A 855 37.27 -45.71 10.82
N PRO A 856 36.02 -45.20 10.89
CA PRO A 856 34.84 -46.04 10.96
C PRO A 856 34.64 -46.82 9.66
N LEU A 857 34.01 -47.99 9.73
CA LEU A 857 33.76 -48.83 8.57
C LEU A 857 32.28 -48.82 8.23
N GLY A 858 31.93 -48.36 7.03
CA GLY A 858 30.56 -48.37 6.52
C GLY A 858 30.20 -49.67 5.82
N SER A 859 28.90 -49.88 5.58
CA SER A 859 28.39 -51.01 4.78
C SER A 859 28.66 -50.87 3.28
N ARG A 860 28.86 -49.64 2.78
CA ARG A 860 29.09 -49.30 1.37
C ARG A 860 29.74 -47.92 1.24
N ILE A 861 30.20 -47.59 0.04
CA ILE A 861 30.60 -46.23 -0.35
C ILE A 861 29.39 -45.54 -1.01
N ASN A 862 29.16 -44.27 -0.73
CA ASN A 862 28.08 -43.48 -1.32
C ASN A 862 28.61 -42.51 -2.40
N PHE A 863 27.79 -42.18 -3.39
CA PHE A 863 28.20 -41.35 -4.54
C PHE A 863 27.12 -40.31 -4.85
N ASP A 864 27.54 -39.18 -5.41
CA ASP A 864 26.62 -38.20 -5.98
C ASP A 864 26.18 -38.58 -7.41
N ASP A 865 25.22 -37.84 -7.99
CA ASP A 865 24.71 -38.13 -9.35
C ASP A 865 25.82 -38.04 -10.41
N THR A 866 26.84 -37.21 -10.19
CA THR A 866 27.96 -37.03 -11.11
C THR A 866 28.90 -38.24 -11.04
N GLY A 867 29.28 -38.70 -9.84
CA GLY A 867 30.14 -39.87 -9.73
C GLY A 867 29.44 -41.17 -10.11
N LEU A 868 28.12 -41.30 -9.88
CA LEU A 868 27.35 -42.41 -10.43
C LEU A 868 27.37 -42.44 -11.97
N THR A 869 27.32 -41.27 -12.60
CA THR A 869 27.44 -41.15 -14.07
C THR A 869 28.82 -41.54 -14.55
N ILE A 870 29.88 -41.06 -13.89
CA ILE A 870 31.25 -41.45 -14.21
C ILE A 870 31.43 -42.96 -14.08
N LEU A 871 30.93 -43.57 -13.00
CA LEU A 871 30.97 -45.02 -12.81
C LEU A 871 30.22 -45.78 -13.91
N ARG A 872 29.09 -45.25 -14.40
CA ARG A 872 28.36 -45.82 -15.55
C ARG A 872 29.16 -45.69 -16.84
N ILE A 873 29.82 -44.56 -17.12
CA ILE A 873 30.66 -44.41 -18.32
C ILE A 873 31.83 -45.40 -18.27
N LEU A 874 32.46 -45.55 -17.09
CA LEU A 874 33.56 -46.49 -16.87
C LEU A 874 33.12 -47.96 -16.95
N SER A 875 31.91 -48.32 -16.51
CA SER A 875 31.41 -49.70 -16.57
C SER A 875 31.27 -50.23 -18.01
N HIS A 876 31.05 -49.33 -18.99
CA HIS A 876 30.95 -49.66 -20.41
C HIS A 876 32.32 -49.83 -21.08
N ARG A 877 33.42 -49.48 -20.41
CA ARG A 877 34.79 -49.66 -20.91
C ARG A 877 35.31 -51.06 -20.57
N THR A 878 34.63 -52.08 -21.09
CA THR A 878 34.95 -53.50 -20.82
C THR A 878 36.32 -53.95 -21.37
N ASN A 879 37.00 -53.13 -22.15
CA ASN A 879 38.36 -53.40 -22.63
C ASN A 879 39.45 -52.73 -21.78
N ASP A 880 39.08 -51.92 -20.79
CA ASP A 880 40.00 -51.18 -19.93
C ASP A 880 40.03 -51.78 -18.52
N GLU A 881 41.13 -52.45 -18.17
CA GLU A 881 41.30 -53.10 -16.86
C GLU A 881 41.33 -52.10 -15.69
N LEU A 882 41.78 -50.85 -15.91
CA LEU A 882 41.79 -49.82 -14.87
C LEU A 882 40.36 -49.35 -14.59
N ALA A 883 39.57 -49.08 -15.65
CA ALA A 883 38.16 -48.75 -15.52
C ALA A 883 37.40 -49.86 -14.80
N LYS A 884 37.67 -51.12 -15.19
CA LYS A 884 37.09 -52.28 -14.54
C LYS A 884 37.35 -52.32 -13.04
N GLU A 885 38.62 -52.31 -12.67
CA GLU A 885 38.99 -52.41 -11.26
C GLU A 885 38.43 -51.25 -10.43
N PHE A 886 38.41 -50.04 -10.99
CA PHE A 886 37.83 -48.87 -10.34
C PHE A 886 36.34 -49.06 -10.06
N VAL A 887 35.57 -49.50 -11.06
CA VAL A 887 34.13 -49.80 -10.91
C VAL A 887 33.91 -50.91 -9.87
N ALA A 888 34.72 -51.96 -9.89
CA ALA A 888 34.62 -53.07 -8.93
C ALA A 888 34.87 -52.61 -7.49
N LEU A 889 35.88 -51.76 -7.27
CA LEU A 889 36.21 -51.22 -5.94
C LEU A 889 35.09 -50.31 -5.41
N LYS A 890 34.54 -49.44 -6.25
CA LYS A 890 33.48 -48.51 -5.87
C LYS A 890 32.11 -49.16 -5.71
N SER A 891 31.88 -50.29 -6.36
CA SER A 891 30.63 -51.06 -6.24
C SER A 891 30.63 -52.08 -5.10
N ALA A 892 31.75 -52.21 -4.37
CA ALA A 892 31.87 -53.13 -3.26
C ALA A 892 30.91 -52.77 -2.11
N ARG A 893 30.29 -53.79 -1.49
CA ARG A 893 29.38 -53.62 -0.35
C ARG A 893 29.38 -54.81 0.60
N ARG A 894 29.03 -54.55 1.85
CA ARG A 894 28.68 -55.58 2.84
C ARG A 894 27.33 -56.22 2.50
N HIS A 895 27.22 -57.53 2.72
CA HIS A 895 25.96 -58.25 2.57
C HIS A 895 24.94 -57.90 3.66
N LYS A 896 23.67 -57.79 3.26
CA LYS A 896 22.54 -57.58 4.19
C LYS A 896 22.32 -58.74 5.18
N GLU A 897 22.67 -59.96 4.80
CA GLU A 897 22.51 -61.16 5.65
C GLU A 897 23.55 -61.24 6.78
N ASP A 898 24.61 -60.42 6.73
CA ASP A 898 25.71 -60.44 7.68
C ASP A 898 25.53 -59.41 8.83
N VAL A 899 24.33 -58.83 9.01
CA VAL A 899 23.99 -57.83 10.05
C VAL A 899 23.67 -58.46 11.41
#